data_AF-A0A1A8UI62-F1
#
_entry.id   AF-A0A1A8UI62-F1
#
_cell.length_a   1.000
_cell.length_b   1.000
_cell.length_c   1.000
_cell.angle_alpha   90.00
_cell.angle_beta   90.00
_cell.angle_gamma   90.00
#
_symmetry.space_group_name_H-M   'P 1'
#
loop_
_entity.id
_entity.type
_entity.pdbx_description
1 polymer ?
#
loop_
_entity_poly.entity_id
_entity_poly.type
_entity_poly.pdbx_seq_one_letter_code
_entity_poly.pdbx_strand_id
1 'polypeptide(L)'
;MAAEKTGDKHAASDVLRGLHRHLNCLNEDNKMTRRRALELIKKETVDKGLCSGVLQEILSSLLKPLLKSLSDPVERCRETALVTITDFIRCVPRPEESLSYLMPCLAQRFGEKETLEPSEELRLLAVELLTLTVEVCGKHLAPYLNEMINILQRTIVDPFPDVKRESCKCVVSFAKCVPEHFHMQAESLVKPLMQTITHQHSRVRVSVVEATGAVIQHGSGKNVDDVLSHLAQRLFDDSPQVRKAVAAVVGGWLLNMRDRYSYFHKLIPLLLSSTTDEIPEIRLLAADLWKQVGAQWEQENEDDIKDKMDFLLTPPLHYPPGVERPGLGCRELVVRNLGRLVPAISHDVTDWLVPTRVRTSQLLSVLLLHAEDHTTQHLQPLLATLYRACADSERDVVNNCLAAANLMGTFVPPPVFLKLLLDHVTSPYSSSHPWPPLMVLAAVLGGCSTELLKPHLQQIANTLVQPAVCQEYQQVMYLEQLLACVTVLLNQCESECGSVSLQLLQVLVTVQSLSTEPQLSAKAMESTHSLSKVQGLDSTELYRRHMRQLLDWLSASVNTWTSYSPQRLQLQIIVMQSGPVIGEFVSQLMPLLHSCLQPDKDTEMRMMIFTMLAKLLLDANNTLDSKGHFREESEKFVCDILLPNLVWRAGRTAGAVRTSALSCLLALLHGGSITAGQLLCLEEQLSPRVFSALEEDSQTSRLFACRSLSAMLGLIGTSLHHEALNKIYPELLKRLDDSSEEVRGIALQAVGLWLSSLTTDYNPELCAPHLQLLFQQLLLHLDDPNSSVQDQVLEILKKGSSVHPALLRREAEAVRDKHRSPVRCDLLLQHISSLPTETSPE
;
A
#
# COMPACT_ATOMS: atom_id res chain seq x y z
N MET A 1 -25.86 61.10 47.10
CA MET A 1 -24.44 61.37 46.77
C MET A 1 -23.65 62.17 47.82
N ALA A 2 -23.83 63.48 48.04
CA ALA A 2 -22.98 64.23 49.01
C ALA A 2 -23.26 63.84 50.48
N ALA A 3 -24.54 63.69 50.86
CA ALA A 3 -24.96 63.25 52.20
C ALA A 3 -24.62 61.77 52.49
N GLU A 4 -24.67 60.91 51.47
CA GLU A 4 -24.22 59.50 51.53
C GLU A 4 -22.71 59.40 51.76
N LYS A 5 -21.89 60.14 50.99
CA LYS A 5 -20.43 60.17 51.19
C LYS A 5 -20.02 60.62 52.58
N THR A 6 -20.77 61.55 53.19
CA THR A 6 -20.52 61.96 54.59
C THR A 6 -20.95 60.89 55.60
N GLY A 7 -22.03 60.16 55.33
CA GLY A 7 -22.48 59.04 56.16
C GLY A 7 -21.52 57.86 56.14
N ASP A 8 -21.03 57.49 54.95
CA ASP A 8 -20.05 56.40 54.78
C ASP A 8 -18.73 56.71 55.50
N LYS A 9 -18.25 57.96 55.42
CA LYS A 9 -17.04 58.38 56.14
C LYS A 9 -17.19 58.32 57.65
N HIS A 10 -18.36 58.68 58.17
CA HIS A 10 -18.61 58.62 59.62
C HIS A 10 -18.66 57.17 60.11
N ALA A 11 -19.41 56.31 59.40
CA ALA A 11 -19.49 54.88 59.72
C ALA A 11 -18.12 54.18 59.59
N ALA A 12 -17.33 54.50 58.56
CA ALA A 12 -15.97 54.00 58.43
C ALA A 12 -15.07 54.47 59.58
N SER A 13 -15.17 55.73 60.01
CA SER A 13 -14.39 56.26 61.14
C SER A 13 -14.70 55.54 62.46
N ASP A 14 -15.96 55.16 62.70
CA ASP A 14 -16.33 54.43 63.91
C ASP A 14 -15.79 52.99 63.90
N VAL A 15 -15.85 52.30 62.75
CA VAL A 15 -15.23 50.99 62.59
C VAL A 15 -13.71 51.08 62.76
N LEU A 16 -13.05 52.05 62.13
CA LEU A 16 -11.60 52.26 62.25
C LEU A 16 -11.17 52.57 63.70
N ARG A 17 -12.00 53.28 64.47
CA ARG A 17 -11.76 53.51 65.91
C ARG A 17 -11.77 52.20 66.69
N GLY A 18 -12.70 51.30 66.39
CA GLY A 18 -12.74 49.95 66.96
C GLY A 18 -11.55 49.08 66.56
N LEU A 19 -11.03 49.26 65.34
CA LEU A 19 -9.88 48.51 64.82
C LEU A 19 -8.52 49.02 65.31
N HIS A 20 -8.43 50.23 65.88
CA HIS A 20 -7.15 50.85 66.23
C HIS A 20 -6.27 49.97 67.14
N ARG A 21 -6.87 49.30 68.12
CA ARG A 21 -6.15 48.34 68.99
C ARG A 21 -5.58 47.17 68.18
N HIS A 22 -6.37 46.61 67.27
CA HIS A 22 -5.95 45.49 66.44
C HIS A 22 -4.83 45.89 65.47
N LEU A 23 -4.87 47.10 64.91
CA LEU A 23 -3.80 47.63 64.06
C LEU A 23 -2.47 47.74 64.80
N ASN A 24 -2.50 48.19 66.07
CA ASN A 24 -1.30 48.25 66.90
C ASN A 24 -0.75 46.84 67.17
N CYS A 25 -1.63 45.87 67.44
CA CYS A 25 -1.27 44.47 67.65
C CYS A 25 -0.59 43.81 66.44
N LEU A 26 -0.71 44.35 65.21
CA LEU A 26 0.01 43.84 64.03
C LEU A 26 1.54 44.05 64.10
N ASN A 27 2.02 44.95 64.95
CA ASN A 27 3.46 45.23 65.12
C ASN A 27 4.06 44.59 66.39
N GLU A 28 3.30 43.80 67.15
CA GLU A 28 3.80 43.13 68.36
C GLU A 28 4.68 41.91 68.03
N ASP A 29 5.64 41.60 68.90
CA ASP A 29 6.55 40.45 68.73
C ASP A 29 5.81 39.09 68.78
N ASN A 30 4.68 39.01 69.49
CA ASN A 30 3.93 37.77 69.68
C ASN A 30 3.14 37.38 68.42
N LYS A 31 3.52 36.25 67.81
CA LYS A 31 2.86 35.64 66.64
C LYS A 31 1.35 35.42 66.81
N MET A 32 0.90 34.99 67.99
CA MET A 32 -0.52 34.72 68.25
C MET A 32 -1.33 36.00 68.32
N THR A 33 -0.74 37.08 68.86
CA THR A 33 -1.38 38.40 68.91
C THR A 33 -1.56 38.98 67.52
N ARG A 34 -0.52 38.95 66.67
CA ARG A 34 -0.60 39.41 65.28
C ARG A 34 -1.63 38.63 64.48
N ARG A 35 -1.64 37.29 64.59
CA ARG A 35 -2.60 36.43 63.90
C ARG A 35 -4.04 36.74 64.30
N ARG A 36 -4.32 36.80 65.61
CA ARG A 36 -5.64 37.11 66.14
C ARG A 36 -6.09 38.52 65.74
N ALA A 37 -5.16 39.48 65.66
CA ALA A 37 -5.46 40.82 65.18
C ALA A 37 -5.91 40.83 63.72
N LEU A 38 -5.25 40.09 62.82
CA LEU A 38 -5.68 39.95 61.43
C LEU A 38 -7.06 39.28 61.30
N GLU A 39 -7.30 38.19 62.04
CA GLU A 39 -8.60 37.49 62.07
C GLU A 39 -9.73 38.43 62.53
N LEU A 40 -9.48 39.26 63.55
CA LEU A 40 -10.45 40.23 64.05
C LEU A 40 -10.64 41.41 63.09
N ILE A 41 -9.58 41.90 62.45
CA ILE A 41 -9.69 42.94 61.41
C ILE A 41 -10.59 42.43 60.28
N LYS A 42 -10.35 41.21 59.78
CA LYS A 42 -11.19 40.60 58.75
C LYS A 42 -12.65 40.49 59.20
N LYS A 43 -12.86 39.94 60.41
CA LYS A 43 -14.19 39.73 60.99
C LYS A 43 -14.99 41.03 61.12
N GLU A 44 -14.36 42.10 61.56
CA GLU A 44 -15.02 43.38 61.82
C GLU A 44 -15.16 44.27 60.57
N THR A 45 -14.63 43.83 59.42
CA THR A 45 -14.66 44.58 58.17
C THR A 45 -15.42 43.83 57.08
N VAL A 46 -14.73 43.09 56.22
CA VAL A 46 -15.29 42.39 55.05
C VAL A 46 -16.30 41.32 55.45
N ASP A 47 -16.10 40.60 56.56
CA ASP A 47 -17.04 39.56 57.01
C ASP A 47 -18.29 40.13 57.72
N LYS A 48 -18.26 41.42 58.10
CA LYS A 48 -19.33 42.07 58.87
C LYS A 48 -20.51 42.51 57.99
N GLY A 49 -20.37 42.40 56.66
CA GLY A 49 -21.42 42.80 55.71
C GLY A 49 -21.64 44.32 55.65
N LEU A 50 -20.57 45.10 55.78
CA LEU A 50 -20.62 46.56 55.68
C LEU A 50 -20.95 47.00 54.24
N CYS A 51 -21.50 48.20 54.06
CA CYS A 51 -21.73 48.75 52.72
C CYS A 51 -20.40 48.97 51.98
N SER A 52 -20.42 48.81 50.66
CA SER A 52 -19.22 48.90 49.82
C SER A 52 -18.52 50.27 49.89
N GLY A 53 -19.28 51.36 50.05
CA GLY A 53 -18.75 52.72 50.27
C GLY A 53 -17.94 52.84 51.56
N VAL A 54 -18.43 52.27 52.67
CA VAL A 54 -17.70 52.20 53.95
C VAL A 54 -16.45 51.35 53.82
N LEU A 55 -16.51 50.20 53.13
CA LEU A 55 -15.35 49.34 52.89
C LEU A 55 -14.25 50.05 52.09
N GLN A 56 -14.59 50.95 51.15
CA GLN A 56 -13.60 51.76 50.43
C GLN A 56 -12.78 52.64 51.39
N GLU A 57 -13.48 53.38 52.26
CA GLU A 57 -12.83 54.30 53.20
C GLU A 57 -12.00 53.50 54.23
N ILE A 58 -12.47 52.33 54.66
CA ILE A 58 -11.73 51.41 55.54
C ILE A 58 -10.47 50.89 54.82
N LEU A 59 -10.58 50.39 53.59
CA LEU A 59 -9.46 49.89 52.80
C LEU A 59 -8.37 50.95 52.64
N SER A 60 -8.74 52.21 52.39
CA SER A 60 -7.79 53.31 52.24
C SER A 60 -6.86 53.47 53.46
N SER A 61 -7.36 53.15 54.66
CA SER A 61 -6.61 53.22 55.92
C SER A 61 -5.92 51.90 56.28
N LEU A 62 -6.49 50.76 55.90
CA LEU A 62 -5.98 49.43 56.25
C LEU A 62 -4.99 48.84 55.26
N LEU A 63 -4.95 49.32 54.01
CA LEU A 63 -4.16 48.72 52.95
C LEU A 63 -2.67 48.63 53.30
N LYS A 64 -2.05 49.72 53.76
CA LYS A 64 -0.62 49.72 54.13
C LYS A 64 -0.30 48.76 55.29
N PRO A 65 -1.05 48.77 56.43
CA PRO A 65 -0.89 47.76 57.46
C PRO A 65 -1.01 46.32 56.95
N LEU A 66 -2.01 46.02 56.12
CA LEU A 66 -2.23 44.67 55.58
C LEU A 66 -1.10 44.26 54.63
N LEU A 67 -0.64 45.15 53.76
CA LEU A 67 0.50 44.91 52.87
C LEU A 67 1.78 44.64 53.65
N LYS A 68 2.01 45.36 54.76
CA LYS A 68 3.17 45.10 55.64
C LYS A 68 3.10 43.69 56.25
N SER A 69 1.91 43.20 56.60
CA SER A 69 1.70 41.84 57.13
C SER A 69 2.01 40.73 56.11
N LEU A 70 2.12 41.05 54.81
CA LEU A 70 2.61 40.09 53.81
C LEU A 70 4.07 39.68 54.04
N SER A 71 4.85 40.46 54.79
CA SER A 71 6.24 40.11 55.15
C SER A 71 6.36 39.51 56.57
N ASP A 72 5.25 39.13 57.20
CA ASP A 72 5.28 38.48 58.52
C ASP A 72 6.01 37.12 58.44
N PRO A 73 6.87 36.76 59.41
CA PRO A 73 7.49 35.43 59.43
C PRO A 73 6.47 34.28 59.54
N VAL A 74 5.26 34.54 60.06
CA VAL A 74 4.20 33.54 60.24
C VAL A 74 3.35 33.44 58.98
N GLU A 75 3.36 32.26 58.36
CA GLU A 75 2.60 31.96 57.15
C GLU A 75 1.10 32.27 57.28
N ARG A 76 0.46 31.85 58.38
CA ARG A 76 -0.96 32.10 58.62
C ARG A 76 -1.31 33.60 58.70
N CYS A 77 -0.37 34.45 59.14
CA CYS A 77 -0.57 35.90 59.10
C CYS A 77 -0.54 36.42 57.67
N ARG A 78 0.45 35.99 56.87
CA ARG A 78 0.55 36.37 55.44
C ARG A 78 -0.68 35.91 54.65
N GLU A 79 -1.13 34.68 54.87
CA GLU A 79 -2.34 34.11 54.27
C GLU A 79 -3.58 34.95 54.63
N THR A 80 -3.80 35.22 55.92
CA THR A 80 -4.97 36.00 56.37
C THR A 80 -4.93 37.42 55.80
N ALA A 81 -3.76 38.03 55.72
CA ALA A 81 -3.58 39.35 55.11
C ALA A 81 -3.90 39.34 53.60
N LEU A 82 -3.39 38.37 52.84
CA LEU A 82 -3.71 38.19 51.41
C LEU A 82 -5.21 38.03 51.20
N VAL A 83 -5.84 37.09 51.91
CA VAL A 83 -7.27 36.81 51.77
C VAL A 83 -8.10 38.06 52.13
N THR A 84 -7.72 38.78 53.19
CA THR A 84 -8.42 40.02 53.58
C THR A 84 -8.29 41.09 52.51
N ILE A 85 -7.10 41.28 51.91
CA ILE A 85 -6.90 42.21 50.79
C ILE A 85 -7.77 41.79 49.59
N THR A 86 -7.78 40.51 49.22
CA THR A 86 -8.61 39.98 48.13
C THR A 86 -10.09 40.24 48.35
N ASP A 87 -10.59 39.99 49.56
CA ASP A 87 -12.00 40.22 49.91
C ASP A 87 -12.36 41.71 49.88
N PHE A 88 -11.43 42.60 50.26
CA PHE A 88 -11.61 44.04 50.09
C PHE A 88 -11.70 44.42 48.61
N ILE A 89 -10.73 44.01 47.79
CA ILE A 89 -10.69 44.33 46.35
C ILE A 89 -11.96 43.86 45.63
N ARG A 90 -12.53 42.73 46.05
CA ARG A 90 -13.80 42.21 45.51
C ARG A 90 -15.02 43.07 45.84
N CYS A 91 -15.04 43.69 47.02
CA CYS A 91 -16.24 44.31 47.59
C CYS A 91 -16.30 45.83 47.44
N VAL A 92 -15.17 46.50 47.19
CA VAL A 92 -15.11 47.96 47.13
C VAL A 92 -15.52 48.52 45.76
N PRO A 93 -16.13 49.71 45.69
CA PRO A 93 -16.61 50.31 44.44
C PRO A 93 -15.50 50.93 43.57
N ARG A 94 -14.33 51.25 44.16
CA ARG A 94 -13.18 51.88 43.47
C ARG A 94 -11.88 51.14 43.82
N PRO A 95 -11.74 49.87 43.43
CA PRO A 95 -10.55 49.06 43.74
C PRO A 95 -9.27 49.66 43.14
N GLU A 96 -9.36 50.45 42.07
CA GLU A 96 -8.25 51.12 41.40
C GLU A 96 -7.47 52.10 42.30
N GLU A 97 -8.10 52.65 43.35
CA GLU A 97 -7.43 53.53 44.32
C GLU A 97 -6.35 52.81 45.15
N SER A 98 -6.41 51.47 45.21
CA SER A 98 -5.43 50.66 45.94
C SER A 98 -4.12 50.41 45.17
N LEU A 99 -4.13 50.58 43.85
CA LEU A 99 -3.07 50.11 42.95
C LEU A 99 -1.70 50.72 43.25
N SER A 100 -1.67 52.00 43.65
CA SER A 100 -0.41 52.72 43.93
C SER A 100 0.40 52.13 45.08
N TYR A 101 -0.25 51.38 45.98
CA TYR A 101 0.41 50.69 47.08
C TYR A 101 0.45 49.17 46.86
N LEU A 102 -0.62 48.61 46.29
CA LEU A 102 -0.75 47.18 46.04
C LEU A 102 0.30 46.69 45.03
N MET A 103 0.37 47.32 43.86
CA MET A 103 1.21 46.83 42.76
C MET A 103 2.71 46.83 43.08
N PRO A 104 3.30 47.91 43.65
CA PRO A 104 4.71 47.88 44.04
C PRO A 104 5.01 46.82 45.11
N CYS A 105 4.10 46.62 46.07
CA CYS A 105 4.29 45.63 47.14
C CYS A 105 4.24 44.19 46.61
N LEU A 106 3.29 43.89 45.72
CA LEU A 106 3.23 42.57 45.06
C LEU A 106 4.44 42.35 44.15
N ALA A 107 4.87 43.37 43.39
CA ALA A 107 6.04 43.26 42.53
C ALA A 107 7.33 43.00 43.30
N GLN A 108 7.52 43.68 44.44
CA GLN A 108 8.65 43.43 45.32
C GLN A 108 8.66 41.99 45.84
N ARG A 109 7.50 41.47 46.28
CA ARG A 109 7.43 40.14 46.90
C ARG A 109 7.44 38.99 45.91
N PHE A 110 6.80 39.15 44.76
CA PHE A 110 6.51 38.08 43.79
C PHE A 110 7.15 38.27 42.42
N GLY A 111 7.72 39.45 42.12
CA GLY A 111 8.36 39.77 40.84
C GLY A 111 9.89 39.84 40.87
N GLU A 112 10.51 39.82 42.06
CA GLU A 112 11.98 39.80 42.20
C GLU A 112 12.60 38.44 41.81
N LYS A 113 13.92 38.43 41.61
CA LYS A 113 14.64 37.23 41.16
C LYS A 113 14.70 36.14 42.24
N GLU A 114 14.75 36.53 43.50
CA GLU A 114 14.77 35.62 44.65
C GLU A 114 13.33 35.35 45.12
N THR A 115 13.01 34.07 45.36
CA THR A 115 11.67 33.70 45.84
C THR A 115 11.51 34.12 47.31
N LEU A 116 10.83 35.25 47.54
CA LEU A 116 10.60 35.77 48.89
C LEU A 116 9.41 35.09 49.62
N GLU A 117 8.46 34.51 48.89
CA GLU A 117 7.35 33.72 49.47
C GLU A 117 7.59 32.21 49.28
N PRO A 118 7.97 31.47 50.34
CA PRO A 118 8.26 30.05 50.23
C PRO A 118 7.00 29.19 50.04
N SER A 119 5.84 29.61 50.54
CA SER A 119 4.62 28.80 50.48
C SER A 119 3.96 28.86 49.11
N GLU A 120 3.77 27.71 48.47
CA GLU A 120 3.14 27.61 47.15
C GLU A 120 1.67 27.99 47.15
N GLU A 121 0.95 27.70 48.24
CA GLU A 121 -0.45 28.10 48.43
C GLU A 121 -0.58 29.64 48.50
N LEU A 122 0.36 30.31 49.19
CA LEU A 122 0.35 31.78 49.28
C LEU A 122 0.77 32.43 47.96
N ARG A 123 1.69 31.81 47.20
CA ARG A 123 2.00 32.26 45.84
C ARG A 123 0.77 32.14 44.93
N LEU A 124 0.00 31.05 45.04
CA LEU A 124 -1.26 30.89 44.31
C LEU A 124 -2.26 31.99 44.69
N LEU A 125 -2.53 32.18 45.99
CA LEU A 125 -3.43 33.22 46.50
C LEU A 125 -3.05 34.62 46.01
N ALA A 126 -1.75 34.91 45.91
CA ALA A 126 -1.25 36.18 45.40
C ALA A 126 -1.52 36.36 43.89
N VAL A 127 -1.39 35.31 43.09
CA VAL A 127 -1.72 35.35 41.66
C VAL A 127 -3.23 35.38 41.41
N GLU A 128 -4.03 34.73 42.27
CA GLU A 128 -5.50 34.86 42.26
C GLU A 128 -5.93 36.30 42.61
N LEU A 129 -5.30 36.92 43.61
CA LEU A 129 -5.48 38.35 43.91
C LEU A 129 -5.09 39.22 42.71
N LEU A 130 -3.97 38.91 42.05
CA LEU A 130 -3.52 39.63 40.85
C LEU A 130 -4.54 39.52 39.72
N THR A 131 -5.08 38.32 39.47
CA THR A 131 -6.09 38.06 38.45
C THR A 131 -7.38 38.80 38.76
N LEU A 132 -7.86 38.74 40.00
CA LEU A 132 -9.02 39.52 40.43
C LEU A 132 -8.79 41.03 40.22
N THR A 133 -7.59 41.53 40.56
CA THR A 133 -7.23 42.93 40.37
C THR A 133 -7.31 43.32 38.89
N VAL A 134 -6.88 42.45 37.97
CA VAL A 134 -7.04 42.64 36.53
C VAL A 134 -8.51 42.72 36.13
N GLU A 135 -9.33 41.78 36.59
CA GLU A 135 -10.76 41.70 36.28
C GLU A 135 -11.53 42.94 36.75
N VAL A 136 -11.23 43.47 37.94
CA VAL A 136 -11.98 44.60 38.54
C VAL A 136 -11.41 45.98 38.20
N CYS A 137 -10.09 46.11 37.99
CA CYS A 137 -9.45 47.41 37.70
C CYS A 137 -9.25 47.66 36.19
N GLY A 138 -9.19 46.61 35.37
CA GLY A 138 -9.08 46.71 33.91
C GLY A 138 -7.98 47.66 33.43
N LYS A 139 -8.37 48.68 32.64
CA LYS A 139 -7.45 49.66 32.02
C LYS A 139 -6.64 50.48 33.03
N HIS A 140 -7.08 50.59 34.29
CA HIS A 140 -6.36 51.32 35.32
C HIS A 140 -5.01 50.69 35.71
N LEU A 141 -4.76 49.44 35.28
CA LEU A 141 -3.47 48.77 35.44
C LEU A 141 -2.44 49.14 34.37
N ALA A 142 -2.74 49.98 33.38
CA ALA A 142 -1.77 50.38 32.36
C ALA A 142 -0.48 51.03 32.93
N PRO A 143 -0.53 51.92 33.94
CA PRO A 143 0.67 52.43 34.61
C PRO A 143 1.47 51.34 35.34
N TYR A 144 0.76 50.25 35.69
CA TYR A 144 1.15 48.96 36.29
C TYR A 144 2.05 48.03 35.49
N LEU A 145 2.31 48.35 34.22
CA LEU A 145 2.72 47.35 33.23
C LEU A 145 4.00 46.60 33.63
N ASN A 146 5.03 47.31 34.08
CA ASN A 146 6.31 46.69 34.42
C ASN A 146 6.20 45.77 35.62
N GLU A 147 5.51 46.21 36.67
CA GLU A 147 5.21 45.44 37.88
C GLU A 147 4.44 44.17 37.56
N MET A 148 3.36 44.28 36.77
CA MET A 148 2.55 43.15 36.32
C MET A 148 3.39 42.12 35.57
N ILE A 149 4.17 42.58 34.58
CA ILE A 149 4.98 41.69 33.73
C ILE A 149 6.09 41.02 34.55
N ASN A 150 6.76 41.75 35.45
CA ASN A 150 7.80 41.18 36.31
C ASN A 150 7.26 40.05 37.19
N ILE A 151 6.08 40.23 37.79
CA ILE A 151 5.41 39.17 38.58
C ILE A 151 5.14 37.97 37.67
N LEU A 152 4.47 38.18 36.53
CA LEU A 152 4.06 37.11 35.62
C LEU A 152 5.25 36.33 35.05
N GLN A 153 6.38 37.00 34.75
CA GLN A 153 7.60 36.32 34.31
C GLN A 153 8.11 35.29 35.32
N ARG A 154 7.94 35.55 36.63
CA ARG A 154 8.36 34.63 37.70
C ARG A 154 7.32 33.53 37.91
N THR A 155 6.05 33.90 37.95
CA THR A 155 4.98 32.96 38.33
C THR A 155 4.58 32.00 37.19
N ILE A 156 4.80 32.35 35.92
CA ILE A 156 4.62 31.41 34.79
C ILE A 156 5.57 30.20 34.91
N VAL A 157 6.80 30.41 35.40
CA VAL A 157 7.79 29.35 35.57
C VAL A 157 7.82 28.77 36.99
N ASP A 158 6.85 29.11 37.84
CA ASP A 158 6.75 28.64 39.23
C ASP A 158 6.77 27.10 39.32
N PRO A 159 7.42 26.48 40.31
CA PRO A 159 7.38 25.03 40.48
C PRO A 159 5.97 24.47 40.69
N PHE A 160 5.04 25.24 41.27
CA PHE A 160 3.70 24.77 41.59
C PHE A 160 2.75 24.90 40.38
N PRO A 161 2.15 23.80 39.89
CA PRO A 161 1.34 23.81 38.66
C PRO A 161 0.15 24.76 38.66
N ASP A 162 -0.52 24.95 39.79
CA ASP A 162 -1.70 25.83 39.85
C ASP A 162 -1.31 27.32 39.77
N VAL A 163 -0.15 27.70 40.31
CA VAL A 163 0.42 29.06 40.10
C VAL A 163 0.67 29.32 38.63
N LYS A 164 1.25 28.35 37.90
CA LYS A 164 1.48 28.48 36.46
C LYS A 164 0.16 28.71 35.70
N ARG A 165 -0.89 27.96 36.04
CA ARG A 165 -2.20 28.04 35.40
C ARG A 165 -2.88 29.38 35.67
N GLU A 166 -2.94 29.81 36.93
CA GLU A 166 -3.55 31.09 37.27
C GLU A 166 -2.73 32.26 36.67
N SER A 167 -1.40 32.13 36.60
CA SER A 167 -0.55 33.12 35.92
C SER A 167 -0.88 33.24 34.44
N CYS A 168 -1.07 32.12 33.75
CA CYS A 168 -1.47 32.12 32.35
C CYS A 168 -2.86 32.76 32.15
N LYS A 169 -3.82 32.45 33.02
CA LYS A 169 -5.14 33.10 33.02
C LYS A 169 -5.04 34.61 33.26
N CYS A 170 -4.18 35.03 34.19
CA CYS A 170 -3.90 36.43 34.47
C CYS A 170 -3.30 37.13 33.25
N VAL A 171 -2.33 36.50 32.54
CA VAL A 171 -1.75 37.03 31.30
C VAL A 171 -2.83 37.27 30.25
N VAL A 172 -3.70 36.28 30.00
CA VAL A 172 -4.77 36.38 29.00
C VAL A 172 -5.71 37.54 29.32
N SER A 173 -6.13 37.65 30.58
CA SER A 173 -7.04 38.70 31.03
C SER A 173 -6.38 40.08 30.94
N PHE A 174 -5.12 40.20 31.38
CA PHE A 174 -4.39 41.46 31.38
C PHE A 174 -4.12 41.97 29.97
N ALA A 175 -3.69 41.09 29.06
CA ALA A 175 -3.48 41.44 27.65
C ALA A 175 -4.75 42.02 26.99
N LYS A 176 -5.93 41.46 27.32
CA LYS A 176 -7.23 41.94 26.83
C LYS A 176 -7.67 43.26 27.48
N CYS A 177 -7.30 43.50 28.74
CA CYS A 177 -7.66 44.72 29.47
C CYS A 177 -6.84 45.94 29.05
N VAL A 178 -5.56 45.78 28.69
CA VAL A 178 -4.64 46.89 28.33
C VAL A 178 -4.00 46.72 26.93
N PRO A 179 -4.77 46.48 25.86
CA PRO A 179 -4.21 46.12 24.54
C PRO A 179 -3.33 47.22 23.93
N GLU A 180 -3.60 48.50 24.25
CA GLU A 180 -2.82 49.65 23.75
C GLU A 180 -1.41 49.72 24.34
N HIS A 181 -1.17 49.16 25.52
CA HIS A 181 0.11 49.26 26.23
C HIS A 181 0.85 47.93 26.33
N PHE A 182 0.11 46.81 26.31
CA PHE A 182 0.66 45.47 26.53
C PHE A 182 1.82 45.13 25.58
N HIS A 183 1.73 45.56 24.32
CA HIS A 183 2.76 45.34 23.30
C HIS A 183 4.16 45.87 23.67
N MET A 184 4.26 46.84 24.60
CA MET A 184 5.54 47.41 25.02
C MET A 184 6.41 46.41 25.81
N GLN A 185 5.81 45.40 26.45
CA GLN A 185 6.51 44.42 27.29
C GLN A 185 6.13 42.96 27.00
N ALA A 186 5.17 42.71 26.09
CA ALA A 186 4.64 41.37 25.78
C ALA A 186 5.73 40.33 25.43
N GLU A 187 6.74 40.74 24.66
CA GLU A 187 7.85 39.88 24.22
C GLU A 187 8.59 39.20 25.39
N SER A 188 8.68 39.90 26.53
CA SER A 188 9.38 39.41 27.71
C SER A 188 8.71 38.18 28.36
N LEU A 189 7.44 37.89 28.03
CA LEU A 189 6.70 36.73 28.50
C LEU A 189 6.88 35.49 27.62
N VAL A 190 7.38 35.65 26.38
CA VAL A 190 7.50 34.54 25.42
C VAL A 190 8.42 33.45 25.97
N LYS A 191 9.61 33.80 26.45
CA LYS A 191 10.58 32.83 26.99
C LYS A 191 10.02 32.03 28.19
N PRO A 192 9.45 32.66 29.25
CA PRO A 192 8.78 31.93 30.33
C PRO A 192 7.69 30.96 29.86
N LEU A 193 6.88 31.37 28.88
CA LEU A 193 5.82 30.53 28.32
C LEU A 193 6.40 29.33 27.57
N MET A 194 7.42 29.53 26.73
CA MET A 194 8.04 28.44 25.97
C MET A 194 8.79 27.46 26.88
N GLN A 195 9.30 27.90 28.03
CA GLN A 195 9.84 27.00 29.06
C GLN A 195 8.77 26.12 29.72
N THR A 196 7.51 26.56 29.72
CA THR A 196 6.41 25.90 30.43
C THR A 196 5.51 25.09 29.49
N ILE A 197 5.58 25.27 28.18
CA ILE A 197 4.69 24.63 27.20
C ILE A 197 4.85 23.10 27.11
N THR A 198 5.98 22.57 27.58
CA THR A 198 6.29 21.12 27.63
C THR A 198 5.99 20.48 28.98
N HIS A 199 5.30 21.19 29.89
CA HIS A 199 5.00 20.71 31.23
C HIS A 199 4.25 19.38 31.25
N GLN A 200 4.50 18.52 32.26
CA GLN A 200 3.89 17.18 32.36
C GLN A 200 2.35 17.17 32.39
N HIS A 201 1.73 18.16 33.06
CA HIS A 201 0.27 18.25 33.17
C HIS A 201 -0.36 18.98 31.99
N SER A 202 -1.28 18.33 31.28
CA SER A 202 -1.97 18.89 30.10
C SER A 202 -2.71 20.18 30.41
N ARG A 203 -3.36 20.32 31.57
CA ARG A 203 -4.06 21.56 31.97
C ARG A 203 -3.13 22.78 32.03
N VAL A 204 -1.86 22.58 32.41
CA VAL A 204 -0.84 23.65 32.38
C VAL A 204 -0.51 23.98 30.93
N ARG A 205 -0.27 22.97 30.09
CA ARG A 205 0.03 23.16 28.66
C ARG A 205 -1.08 23.91 27.92
N VAL A 206 -2.36 23.57 28.17
CA VAL A 206 -3.52 24.30 27.65
C VAL A 206 -3.44 25.78 28.04
N SER A 207 -3.25 26.07 29.33
CA SER A 207 -3.19 27.44 29.84
C SER A 207 -2.03 28.22 29.21
N VAL A 208 -0.86 27.58 29.03
CA VAL A 208 0.31 28.19 28.38
C VAL A 208 0.06 28.46 26.89
N VAL A 209 -0.61 27.55 26.17
CA VAL A 209 -0.98 27.76 24.76
C VAL A 209 -1.93 28.96 24.63
N GLU A 210 -2.96 29.04 25.47
CA GLU A 210 -3.90 30.17 25.49
C GLU A 210 -3.22 31.50 25.84
N ALA A 211 -2.34 31.51 26.85
CA ALA A 211 -1.56 32.68 27.22
C ALA A 211 -0.60 33.12 26.11
N THR A 212 0.06 32.16 25.45
CA THR A 212 0.90 32.43 24.27
C THR A 212 0.05 33.07 23.16
N GLY A 213 -1.15 32.55 22.94
CA GLY A 213 -2.15 33.12 22.03
C GLY A 213 -2.40 34.59 22.29
N ALA A 214 -2.74 34.94 23.54
CA ALA A 214 -2.99 36.32 23.94
C ALA A 214 -1.74 37.22 23.85
N VAL A 215 -0.56 36.70 24.23
CA VAL A 215 0.70 37.44 24.19
C VAL A 215 1.07 37.88 22.78
N ILE A 216 0.94 36.98 21.80
CA ILE A 216 1.21 37.30 20.41
C ILE A 216 0.12 38.20 19.81
N GLN A 217 -1.15 37.90 20.08
CA GLN A 217 -2.31 38.63 19.57
C GLN A 217 -2.30 40.12 19.97
N HIS A 218 -1.91 40.42 21.21
CA HIS A 218 -1.85 41.77 21.76
C HIS A 218 -0.42 42.32 21.85
N GLY A 219 0.57 41.58 21.34
CA GLY A 219 1.97 41.94 21.31
C GLY A 219 2.34 42.76 20.06
N SER A 220 3.64 42.83 19.78
CA SER A 220 4.16 43.47 18.56
C SER A 220 4.04 42.59 17.30
N GLY A 221 3.65 41.31 17.46
CA GLY A 221 3.60 40.30 16.40
C GLY A 221 4.98 39.75 15.97
N LYS A 222 6.09 40.36 16.39
CA LYS A 222 7.44 39.98 15.94
C LYS A 222 7.87 38.58 16.40
N ASN A 223 7.37 38.13 17.55
CA ASN A 223 7.75 36.85 18.16
C ASN A 223 6.89 35.66 17.71
N VAL A 224 6.12 35.80 16.61
CA VAL A 224 5.38 34.65 16.03
C VAL A 224 6.35 33.51 15.73
N ASP A 225 7.49 33.80 15.12
CA ASP A 225 8.50 32.78 14.77
C ASP A 225 9.11 32.07 15.97
N ASP A 226 9.18 32.73 17.12
CA ASP A 226 9.72 32.16 18.36
C ASP A 226 8.78 31.12 18.98
N VAL A 227 7.49 31.14 18.64
CA VAL A 227 6.47 30.25 19.24
C VAL A 227 5.93 29.20 18.28
N LEU A 228 6.08 29.38 16.96
CA LEU A 228 5.47 28.51 15.94
C LEU A 228 5.92 27.05 16.07
N SER A 229 7.22 26.80 16.23
CA SER A 229 7.76 25.44 16.33
C SER A 229 7.22 24.70 17.56
N HIS A 230 7.05 25.40 18.68
CA HIS A 230 6.47 24.86 19.89
C HIS A 230 4.98 24.54 19.72
N LEU A 231 4.21 25.42 19.07
CA LEU A 231 2.80 25.14 18.77
C LEU A 231 2.63 23.99 17.77
N ALA A 232 3.48 23.91 16.75
CA ALA A 232 3.50 22.78 15.81
C ALA A 232 3.71 21.45 16.55
N GLN A 233 4.67 21.40 17.49
CA GLN A 233 4.89 20.22 18.34
C GLN A 233 3.69 19.87 19.23
N ARG A 234 2.83 20.85 19.56
CA ARG A 234 1.60 20.62 20.35
C ARG A 234 0.44 20.11 19.51
N LEU A 235 0.52 20.11 18.18
CA LEU A 235 -0.43 19.38 17.32
C LEU A 235 -0.30 17.85 17.47
N PHE A 236 0.80 17.37 18.03
CA PHE A 236 1.06 15.96 18.33
C PHE A 236 0.89 15.62 19.82
N ASP A 237 0.34 16.53 20.62
CA ASP A 237 0.16 16.30 22.06
C ASP A 237 -0.84 15.17 22.31
N ASP A 238 -0.54 14.26 23.24
CA ASP A 238 -1.43 13.15 23.62
C ASP A 238 -2.78 13.64 24.13
N SER A 239 -2.83 14.85 24.71
CA SER A 239 -4.07 15.43 25.22
C SER A 239 -4.84 16.17 24.13
N PRO A 240 -6.08 15.72 23.81
CA PRO A 240 -6.93 16.43 22.84
C PRO A 240 -7.18 17.90 23.19
N GLN A 241 -7.26 18.22 24.49
CA GLN A 241 -7.50 19.59 24.95
C GLN A 241 -6.35 20.53 24.59
N VAL A 242 -5.11 20.03 24.59
CA VAL A 242 -3.95 20.83 24.15
C VAL A 242 -4.01 21.08 22.65
N ARG A 243 -4.28 20.03 21.85
CA ARG A 243 -4.44 20.18 20.39
C ARG A 243 -5.58 21.13 20.02
N LYS A 244 -6.72 21.02 20.73
CA LYS A 244 -7.86 21.93 20.61
C LYS A 244 -7.49 23.39 20.90
N ALA A 245 -6.70 23.62 21.97
CA ALA A 245 -6.24 24.95 22.32
C ALA A 245 -5.32 25.55 21.24
N VAL A 246 -4.44 24.74 20.63
CA VAL A 246 -3.60 25.18 19.49
C VAL A 246 -4.48 25.60 18.31
N ALA A 247 -5.46 24.78 17.91
CA ALA A 247 -6.38 25.10 16.82
C ALA A 247 -7.15 26.40 17.07
N ALA A 248 -7.66 26.59 18.30
CA ALA A 248 -8.38 27.80 18.69
C ALA A 248 -7.48 29.05 18.65
N VAL A 249 -6.25 28.95 19.16
CA VAL A 249 -5.29 30.07 19.17
C VAL A 249 -4.88 30.45 17.74
N VAL A 250 -4.49 29.47 16.92
CA VAL A 250 -4.06 29.71 15.54
C VAL A 250 -5.20 30.26 14.68
N GLY A 251 -6.41 29.70 14.80
CA GLY A 251 -7.60 30.25 14.13
C GLY A 251 -7.92 31.67 14.60
N GLY A 252 -7.78 31.94 15.90
CA GLY A 252 -7.91 33.29 16.45
C GLY A 252 -6.91 34.28 15.86
N TRP A 253 -5.66 33.88 15.66
CA TRP A 253 -4.65 34.72 14.99
C TRP A 253 -4.97 34.94 13.51
N LEU A 254 -5.44 33.90 12.80
CA LEU A 254 -5.87 34.01 11.40
C LEU A 254 -7.08 34.94 11.20
N LEU A 255 -7.90 35.14 12.23
CA LEU A 255 -9.04 36.07 12.19
C LEU A 255 -8.63 37.49 12.63
N ASN A 256 -7.94 37.58 13.76
CA ASN A 256 -7.89 38.83 14.53
C ASN A 256 -6.50 39.44 14.68
N MET A 257 -5.41 38.73 14.34
CA MET A 257 -4.07 39.29 14.52
C MET A 257 -3.85 40.46 13.55
N ARG A 258 -3.24 41.54 14.04
CA ARG A 258 -3.13 42.82 13.31
C ARG A 258 -2.37 42.70 11.98
N ASP A 259 -1.26 41.98 11.97
CA ASP A 259 -0.43 41.72 10.78
C ASP A 259 -0.55 40.26 10.31
N ARG A 260 -1.75 39.68 10.37
CA ARG A 260 -1.98 38.27 10.02
C ARG A 260 -1.56 37.89 8.59
N TYR A 261 -1.67 38.83 7.64
CA TYR A 261 -1.37 38.58 6.23
C TYR A 261 0.09 38.15 6.02
N SER A 262 1.02 38.75 6.76
CA SER A 262 2.45 38.42 6.72
C SER A 262 2.74 36.98 7.17
N TYR A 263 1.86 36.39 7.99
CA TYR A 263 2.05 35.08 8.62
C TYR A 263 1.12 33.98 8.10
N PHE A 264 0.24 34.25 7.12
CA PHE A 264 -0.69 33.26 6.56
C PHE A 264 0.00 31.95 6.15
N HIS A 265 1.09 32.01 5.38
CA HIS A 265 1.86 30.82 4.99
C HIS A 265 2.40 29.97 6.17
N LYS A 266 2.51 30.53 7.38
CA LYS A 266 2.96 29.82 8.58
C LYS A 266 1.80 29.32 9.43
N LEU A 267 0.69 30.06 9.47
CA LEU A 267 -0.47 29.77 10.31
C LEU A 267 -1.47 28.80 9.65
N ILE A 268 -1.70 28.94 8.33
CA ILE A 268 -2.58 28.05 7.54
C ILE A 268 -2.24 26.57 7.76
N PRO A 269 -0.98 26.10 7.61
CA PRO A 269 -0.68 24.68 7.78
C PRO A 269 -0.95 24.17 9.20
N LEU A 270 -0.80 25.01 10.23
CA LEU A 270 -1.09 24.62 11.61
C LEU A 270 -2.59 24.40 11.85
N LEU A 271 -3.45 25.31 11.35
CA LEU A 271 -4.90 25.16 11.49
C LEU A 271 -5.43 24.01 10.62
N LEU A 272 -4.99 23.93 9.36
CA LEU A 272 -5.47 22.90 8.43
C LEU A 272 -5.05 21.50 8.88
N SER A 273 -3.89 21.33 9.54
CA SER A 273 -3.50 20.04 10.13
C SER A 273 -4.48 19.56 11.22
N SER A 274 -5.22 20.46 11.87
CA SER A 274 -6.25 20.11 12.86
C SER A 274 -7.57 19.64 12.23
N THR A 275 -7.78 19.87 10.92
CA THR A 275 -9.00 19.39 10.22
C THR A 275 -9.01 17.87 10.01
N THR A 276 -7.85 17.22 10.17
CA THR A 276 -7.68 15.76 10.11
C THR A 276 -7.37 15.15 11.49
N ASP A 277 -7.63 15.87 12.58
CA ASP A 277 -7.47 15.33 13.94
C ASP A 277 -8.36 14.11 14.16
N GLU A 278 -7.94 13.18 15.01
CA GLU A 278 -8.71 11.97 15.34
C GLU A 278 -10.01 12.32 16.08
N ILE A 279 -10.01 13.41 16.85
CA ILE A 279 -11.15 13.84 17.66
C ILE A 279 -12.10 14.71 16.82
N PRO A 280 -13.37 14.31 16.63
CA PRO A 280 -14.33 15.06 15.80
C PRO A 280 -14.55 16.51 16.23
N GLU A 281 -14.56 16.77 17.54
CA GLU A 281 -14.72 18.13 18.08
C GLU A 281 -13.62 19.09 17.61
N ILE A 282 -12.38 18.60 17.50
CA ILE A 282 -11.23 19.40 17.03
C ILE A 282 -11.34 19.64 15.53
N ARG A 283 -11.72 18.61 14.75
CA ARG A 283 -11.94 18.76 13.30
C ARG A 283 -13.01 19.81 12.99
N LEU A 284 -14.14 19.73 13.69
CA LEU A 284 -15.26 20.66 13.52
C LEU A 284 -14.88 22.09 13.92
N LEU A 285 -14.17 22.26 15.04
CA LEU A 285 -13.66 23.57 15.45
C LEU A 285 -12.71 24.16 14.41
N ALA A 286 -11.75 23.37 13.92
CA ALA A 286 -10.78 23.82 12.92
C ALA A 286 -11.46 24.17 11.59
N ALA A 287 -12.43 23.36 11.14
CA ALA A 287 -13.20 23.61 9.93
C ALA A 287 -14.06 24.88 10.03
N ASP A 288 -14.73 25.09 11.16
CA ASP A 288 -15.54 26.29 11.40
C ASP A 288 -14.68 27.56 11.44
N LEU A 289 -13.56 27.53 12.18
CA LEU A 289 -12.60 28.64 12.20
C LEU A 289 -12.05 28.91 10.80
N TRP A 290 -11.72 27.87 10.03
CA TRP A 290 -11.21 28.03 8.68
C TRP A 290 -12.24 28.66 7.73
N LYS A 291 -13.50 28.27 7.85
CA LYS A 291 -14.61 28.87 7.10
C LYS A 291 -14.79 30.35 7.44
N GLN A 292 -14.72 30.71 8.72
CA GLN A 292 -14.75 32.11 9.16
C GLN A 292 -13.57 32.91 8.61
N VAL A 293 -12.35 32.34 8.65
CA VAL A 293 -11.13 32.97 8.11
C VAL A 293 -11.27 33.25 6.62
N GLY A 294 -11.77 32.29 5.84
CA GLY A 294 -12.03 32.48 4.42
C GLY A 294 -13.07 33.56 4.16
N ALA A 295 -14.20 33.53 4.88
CA ALA A 295 -15.26 34.52 4.71
C ALA A 295 -14.80 35.94 5.07
N GLN A 296 -14.00 36.09 6.13
CA GLN A 296 -13.43 37.38 6.50
C GLN A 296 -12.44 37.89 5.45
N TRP A 297 -11.55 37.01 4.96
CA TRP A 297 -10.60 37.40 3.91
C TRP A 297 -11.31 37.80 2.62
N GLU A 298 -12.37 37.08 2.24
CA GLU A 298 -13.21 37.39 1.08
C GLU A 298 -13.84 38.78 1.19
N GLN A 299 -14.39 39.13 2.35
CA GLN A 299 -14.94 40.47 2.61
C GLN A 299 -13.86 41.57 2.56
N GLU A 300 -12.66 41.29 3.05
CA GLU A 300 -11.56 42.26 3.09
C GLU A 300 -10.90 42.50 1.73
N ASN A 301 -11.09 41.59 0.77
CA ASN A 301 -10.42 41.62 -0.54
C ASN A 301 -11.44 41.58 -1.70
N GLU A 302 -12.70 41.96 -1.47
CA GLU A 302 -13.79 41.89 -2.45
C GLU A 302 -13.40 42.50 -3.81
N ASP A 303 -12.77 43.67 -3.79
CA ASP A 303 -12.34 44.38 -5.00
C ASP A 303 -11.31 43.59 -5.84
N ASP A 304 -10.45 42.79 -5.20
CA ASP A 304 -9.41 42.00 -5.86
C ASP A 304 -9.94 40.70 -6.50
N ILE A 305 -11.07 40.18 -6.01
CA ILE A 305 -11.60 38.86 -6.39
C ILE A 305 -13.02 38.91 -6.97
N LYS A 306 -13.54 40.11 -7.26
CA LYS A 306 -14.91 40.33 -7.76
C LYS A 306 -15.30 39.42 -8.92
N ASP A 307 -14.45 39.32 -9.94
CA ASP A 307 -14.70 38.44 -11.09
C ASP A 307 -14.81 36.96 -10.66
N LYS A 308 -14.02 36.53 -9.67
CA LYS A 308 -14.10 35.15 -9.15
C LYS A 308 -15.38 34.93 -8.34
N MET A 309 -15.84 35.93 -7.60
CA MET A 309 -17.11 35.89 -6.86
C MET A 309 -18.31 35.80 -7.82
N ASP A 310 -18.26 36.48 -8.96
CA ASP A 310 -19.36 36.48 -9.92
C ASP A 310 -19.41 35.18 -10.77
N PHE A 311 -18.26 34.56 -11.06
CA PHE A 311 -18.18 33.50 -12.08
C PHE A 311 -17.65 32.12 -11.60
N LEU A 312 -17.01 31.99 -10.43
CA LEU A 312 -16.30 30.75 -10.00
C LEU A 312 -16.87 30.05 -8.75
N LEU A 313 -18.14 30.31 -8.42
CA LEU A 313 -18.81 29.71 -7.25
C LEU A 313 -19.18 28.24 -7.46
N THR A 314 -19.48 27.84 -8.69
CA THR A 314 -19.90 26.46 -9.01
C THR A 314 -18.70 25.51 -8.89
N PRO A 315 -18.84 24.37 -8.19
CA PRO A 315 -17.82 23.33 -8.17
C PRO A 315 -17.45 22.87 -9.60
N PRO A 316 -16.20 22.47 -9.84
CA PRO A 316 -15.83 21.75 -11.06
C PRO A 316 -16.75 20.55 -11.30
N LEU A 317 -17.03 20.23 -12.56
CA LEU A 317 -17.95 19.14 -12.97
C LEU A 317 -17.62 17.78 -12.32
N HIS A 318 -16.34 17.54 -12.01
CA HIS A 318 -15.84 16.28 -11.48
C HIS A 318 -15.32 16.39 -10.05
N TYR A 319 -15.91 17.28 -9.23
CA TYR A 319 -15.51 17.40 -7.83
C TYR A 319 -15.72 16.08 -7.06
N PRO A 320 -14.83 15.72 -6.10
CA PRO A 320 -14.95 14.47 -5.36
C PRO A 320 -16.32 14.30 -4.67
N PRO A 321 -16.97 13.12 -4.79
CA PRO A 321 -18.30 12.90 -4.24
C PRO A 321 -18.28 12.91 -2.71
N GLY A 322 -19.26 13.57 -2.09
CA GLY A 322 -19.41 13.63 -0.63
C GLY A 322 -18.41 14.54 0.09
N VAL A 323 -17.61 15.32 -0.65
CA VAL A 323 -16.66 16.30 -0.09
C VAL A 323 -17.22 17.71 -0.24
N GLU A 324 -17.29 18.47 0.86
CA GLU A 324 -17.70 19.88 0.82
C GLU A 324 -16.59 20.72 0.18
N ARG A 325 -16.94 21.49 -0.85
CA ARG A 325 -16.00 22.40 -1.51
C ARG A 325 -15.67 23.58 -0.58
N PRO A 326 -14.39 23.87 -0.30
CA PRO A 326 -14.02 25.04 0.49
C PRO A 326 -14.50 26.35 -0.15
N GLY A 327 -14.89 27.31 0.70
CA GLY A 327 -15.29 28.66 0.26
C GLY A 327 -14.20 29.37 -0.53
N LEU A 328 -14.58 30.36 -1.35
CA LEU A 328 -13.65 31.07 -2.24
C LEU A 328 -12.47 31.69 -1.47
N GLY A 329 -12.73 32.42 -0.38
CA GLY A 329 -11.64 32.97 0.42
C GLY A 329 -10.67 31.92 1.01
N CYS A 330 -11.17 30.74 1.42
CA CYS A 330 -10.32 29.64 1.88
C CYS A 330 -9.39 29.13 0.76
N ARG A 331 -9.94 28.98 -0.45
CA ARG A 331 -9.17 28.53 -1.63
C ARG A 331 -8.10 29.54 -2.01
N GLU A 332 -8.45 30.82 -2.10
CA GLU A 332 -7.51 31.90 -2.43
C GLU A 332 -6.36 32.01 -1.42
N LEU A 333 -6.66 31.85 -0.12
CA LEU A 333 -5.63 31.84 0.92
C LEU A 333 -4.63 30.69 0.71
N VAL A 334 -5.07 29.49 0.36
CA VAL A 334 -4.16 28.38 0.05
C VAL A 334 -3.38 28.65 -1.23
N VAL A 335 -4.05 29.03 -2.31
CA VAL A 335 -3.45 29.29 -3.62
C VAL A 335 -2.33 30.33 -3.53
N ARG A 336 -2.59 31.47 -2.87
CA ARG A 336 -1.60 32.56 -2.72
C ARG A 336 -0.37 32.15 -1.91
N ASN A 337 -0.48 31.13 -1.06
CA ASN A 337 0.62 30.65 -0.21
C ASN A 337 1.23 29.32 -0.68
N LEU A 338 0.66 28.67 -1.70
CA LEU A 338 1.03 27.32 -2.12
C LEU A 338 2.51 27.20 -2.52
N GLY A 339 3.07 28.21 -3.18
CA GLY A 339 4.49 28.24 -3.55
C GLY A 339 5.47 28.19 -2.37
N ARG A 340 5.06 28.63 -1.16
CA ARG A 340 5.85 28.50 0.07
C ARG A 340 5.54 27.20 0.82
N LEU A 341 4.31 26.71 0.71
CA LEU A 341 3.85 25.50 1.40
C LEU A 341 4.42 24.23 0.76
N VAL A 342 4.43 24.12 -0.58
CA VAL A 342 4.89 22.91 -1.28
C VAL A 342 6.34 22.52 -0.92
N PRO A 343 7.32 23.45 -0.89
CA PRO A 343 8.68 23.11 -0.43
C PRO A 343 8.73 22.59 1.02
N ALA A 344 7.93 23.16 1.93
CA ALA A 344 7.87 22.71 3.32
C ALA A 344 7.25 21.31 3.43
N ILE A 345 6.14 21.06 2.75
CA ILE A 345 5.51 19.73 2.67
C ILE A 345 6.49 18.70 2.10
N SER A 346 7.23 19.07 1.05
CA SER A 346 8.24 18.22 0.42
C SER A 346 9.39 17.84 1.36
N HIS A 347 9.69 18.67 2.36
CA HIS A 347 10.69 18.39 3.37
C HIS A 347 10.10 17.47 4.45
N ASP A 348 8.94 17.86 5.01
CA ASP A 348 8.35 17.23 6.18
C ASP A 348 7.73 15.85 5.89
N VAL A 349 7.30 15.58 4.65
CA VAL A 349 6.80 14.25 4.25
C VAL A 349 7.91 13.21 4.19
N THR A 350 9.18 13.64 4.23
CA THR A 350 10.35 12.75 4.30
C THR A 350 11.06 12.83 5.65
N ASP A 351 10.42 13.41 6.67
CA ASP A 351 10.99 13.55 8.01
C ASP A 351 11.23 12.19 8.67
N TRP A 352 12.25 12.10 9.51
CA TRP A 352 12.59 10.86 10.21
C TRP A 352 11.49 10.41 11.19
N LEU A 353 10.65 11.34 11.69
CA LEU A 353 9.50 11.05 12.54
C LEU A 353 8.28 10.63 11.73
N VAL A 354 7.82 9.39 11.96
CA VAL A 354 6.59 8.84 11.34
C VAL A 354 5.36 9.74 11.55
N PRO A 355 5.06 10.25 12.77
CA PRO A 355 3.89 11.10 12.97
C PRO A 355 3.92 12.37 12.10
N THR A 356 5.09 12.98 11.93
CA THR A 356 5.29 14.16 11.08
C THR A 356 4.97 13.83 9.62
N ARG A 357 5.49 12.71 9.10
CA ARG A 357 5.20 12.28 7.72
C ARG A 357 3.72 12.02 7.50
N VAL A 358 3.06 11.31 8.42
CA VAL A 358 1.62 11.02 8.35
C VAL A 358 0.80 12.31 8.34
N ARG A 359 1.00 13.21 9.31
CA ARG A 359 0.27 14.50 9.34
C ARG A 359 0.52 15.35 8.11
N THR A 360 1.76 15.39 7.63
CA THR A 360 2.13 16.15 6.43
C THR A 360 1.45 15.60 5.17
N SER A 361 1.39 14.28 5.02
CA SER A 361 0.70 13.63 3.90
C SER A 361 -0.82 13.89 3.91
N GLN A 362 -1.44 13.95 5.08
CA GLN A 362 -2.85 14.36 5.24
C GLN A 362 -3.06 15.83 4.84
N LEU A 363 -2.19 16.71 5.33
CA LEU A 363 -2.24 18.14 5.01
C LEU A 363 -2.09 18.37 3.50
N LEU A 364 -1.24 17.61 2.80
CA LEU A 364 -1.11 17.71 1.35
C LEU A 364 -2.46 17.49 0.63
N SER A 365 -3.23 16.47 1.01
CA SER A 365 -4.56 16.23 0.43
C SER A 365 -5.51 17.41 0.67
N VAL A 366 -5.50 17.97 1.88
CA VAL A 366 -6.29 19.16 2.21
C VAL A 366 -5.87 20.35 1.34
N LEU A 367 -4.57 20.60 1.20
CA LEU A 367 -4.06 21.72 0.39
C LEU A 367 -4.44 21.58 -1.08
N LEU A 368 -4.34 20.38 -1.67
CA LEU A 368 -4.70 20.16 -3.08
C LEU A 368 -6.21 20.31 -3.33
N LEU A 369 -7.05 19.91 -2.37
CA LEU A 369 -8.49 20.14 -2.43
C LEU A 369 -8.84 21.64 -2.48
N HIS A 370 -8.05 22.48 -1.81
CA HIS A 370 -8.22 23.94 -1.82
C HIS A 370 -7.58 24.60 -3.04
N ALA A 371 -6.45 24.07 -3.52
CA ALA A 371 -5.71 24.62 -4.65
C ALA A 371 -6.43 24.40 -5.99
N GLU A 372 -7.20 23.31 -6.10
CA GLU A 372 -7.91 22.95 -7.34
C GLU A 372 -6.97 23.00 -8.56
N ASP A 373 -7.35 23.70 -9.63
CA ASP A 373 -6.62 23.83 -10.89
C ASP A 373 -5.25 24.53 -10.74
N HIS A 374 -5.06 25.34 -9.69
CA HIS A 374 -3.79 26.01 -9.41
C HIS A 374 -2.68 25.03 -9.01
N THR A 375 -3.05 23.78 -8.68
CA THR A 375 -2.11 22.65 -8.55
C THR A 375 -1.20 22.51 -9.79
N THR A 376 -1.70 22.87 -10.98
CA THR A 376 -0.96 22.81 -12.25
C THR A 376 0.38 23.54 -12.19
N GLN A 377 0.46 24.68 -11.50
CA GLN A 377 1.69 25.49 -11.40
C GLN A 377 2.79 24.83 -10.55
N HIS A 378 2.41 23.92 -9.65
CA HIS A 378 3.30 23.23 -8.71
C HIS A 378 3.47 21.75 -9.03
N LEU A 379 3.03 21.31 -10.21
CA LEU A 379 2.95 19.90 -10.58
C LEU A 379 4.31 19.18 -10.46
N GLN A 380 5.38 19.75 -10.99
CA GLN A 380 6.71 19.13 -10.96
C GLN A 380 7.24 18.87 -9.53
N PRO A 381 7.29 19.86 -8.62
CA PRO A 381 7.72 19.60 -7.24
C PRO A 381 6.74 18.69 -6.47
N LEU A 382 5.44 18.75 -6.76
CA LEU A 382 4.46 17.83 -6.17
C LEU A 382 4.70 16.38 -6.59
N LEU A 383 4.92 16.11 -7.89
CA LEU A 383 5.26 14.77 -8.37
C LEU A 383 6.54 14.24 -7.72
N ALA A 384 7.60 15.06 -7.65
CA ALA A 384 8.84 14.69 -6.97
C ALA A 384 8.65 14.40 -5.47
N THR A 385 7.64 15.04 -4.85
CA THR A 385 7.26 14.78 -3.45
C THR A 385 6.50 13.45 -3.33
N LEU A 386 5.51 13.22 -4.18
CA LEU A 386 4.71 12.01 -4.20
C LEU A 386 5.55 10.76 -4.50
N TYR A 387 6.51 10.85 -5.42
CA TYR A 387 7.40 9.74 -5.75
C TYR A 387 8.24 9.28 -4.56
N ARG A 388 8.74 10.22 -3.75
CA ARG A 388 9.46 9.90 -2.51
C ARG A 388 8.52 9.31 -1.45
N ALA A 389 7.35 9.91 -1.26
CA ALA A 389 6.38 9.48 -0.26
C ALA A 389 5.73 8.12 -0.59
N CYS A 390 5.53 7.79 -1.86
CA CYS A 390 4.98 6.49 -2.29
C CYS A 390 5.99 5.33 -2.19
N ALA A 391 7.26 5.64 -1.87
CA ALA A 391 8.28 4.64 -1.52
C ALA A 391 8.43 4.47 0.02
N ASP A 392 7.60 5.15 0.83
CA ASP A 392 7.65 5.07 2.29
C ASP A 392 7.23 3.68 2.79
N SER A 393 7.77 3.28 3.94
CA SER A 393 7.41 2.03 4.62
C SER A 393 6.03 2.12 5.29
N GLU A 394 5.59 3.32 5.66
CA GLU A 394 4.34 3.57 6.36
C GLU A 394 3.16 3.69 5.38
N ARG A 395 2.24 2.73 5.46
CA ARG A 395 1.08 2.66 4.54
C ARG A 395 0.20 3.89 4.58
N ASP A 396 0.03 4.52 5.75
CA ASP A 396 -0.80 5.72 5.89
C ASP A 396 -0.23 6.90 5.09
N VAL A 397 1.11 7.05 5.05
CA VAL A 397 1.77 8.07 4.24
C VAL A 397 1.47 7.83 2.76
N VAL A 398 1.67 6.59 2.30
CA VAL A 398 1.40 6.19 0.91
C VAL A 398 -0.07 6.45 0.56
N ASN A 399 -1.02 5.97 1.37
CA ASN A 399 -2.46 6.11 1.11
C ASN A 399 -2.90 7.58 1.03
N ASN A 400 -2.43 8.43 1.95
CA ASN A 400 -2.74 9.87 1.92
C ASN A 400 -2.12 10.54 0.68
N CYS A 401 -0.91 10.16 0.28
CA CYS A 401 -0.28 10.66 -0.94
C CYS A 401 -0.99 10.18 -2.21
N LEU A 402 -1.54 8.96 -2.23
CA LEU A 402 -2.37 8.49 -3.35
C LEU A 402 -3.72 9.22 -3.41
N ALA A 403 -4.32 9.56 -2.26
CA ALA A 403 -5.50 10.43 -2.23
C ALA A 403 -5.17 11.83 -2.78
N ALA A 404 -4.02 12.40 -2.41
CA ALA A 404 -3.54 13.65 -2.99
C ALA A 404 -3.30 13.54 -4.51
N ALA A 405 -2.68 12.46 -4.98
CA ALA A 405 -2.47 12.18 -6.40
C ALA A 405 -3.80 12.02 -7.16
N ASN A 406 -4.81 11.43 -6.54
CA ASN A 406 -6.16 11.34 -7.10
C ASN A 406 -6.76 12.73 -7.32
N LEU A 407 -6.66 13.64 -6.33
CA LEU A 407 -7.09 15.04 -6.49
C LEU A 407 -6.35 15.76 -7.62
N MET A 408 -5.06 15.47 -7.82
CA MET A 408 -4.32 16.00 -8.97
C MET A 408 -4.93 15.55 -10.30
N GLY A 409 -5.37 14.29 -10.40
CA GLY A 409 -6.11 13.78 -11.56
C GLY A 409 -7.43 14.47 -11.82
N THR A 410 -8.09 14.92 -10.76
CA THR A 410 -9.36 15.65 -10.82
C THR A 410 -9.19 17.08 -11.31
N PHE A 411 -8.15 17.78 -10.84
CA PHE A 411 -8.01 19.22 -11.06
C PHE A 411 -6.99 19.61 -12.13
N VAL A 412 -6.00 18.75 -12.43
CA VAL A 412 -4.97 19.03 -13.43
C VAL A 412 -5.35 18.40 -14.77
N PRO A 413 -5.33 19.14 -15.89
CA PRO A 413 -5.64 18.58 -17.20
C PRO A 413 -4.68 17.45 -17.62
N PRO A 414 -5.17 16.36 -18.23
CA PRO A 414 -4.34 15.22 -18.68
C PRO A 414 -3.13 15.56 -19.54
N PRO A 415 -3.20 16.49 -20.53
CA PRO A 415 -2.02 16.83 -21.32
C PRO A 415 -0.83 17.31 -20.48
N VAL A 416 -1.09 17.98 -19.34
CA VAL A 416 -0.05 18.55 -18.50
C VAL A 416 0.59 17.48 -17.63
N PHE A 417 -0.20 16.67 -16.93
CA PHE A 417 0.35 15.64 -16.05
C PHE A 417 0.94 14.46 -16.82
N LEU A 418 0.35 14.06 -17.96
CA LEU A 418 0.88 12.95 -18.75
C LEU A 418 2.25 13.28 -19.35
N LYS A 419 2.47 14.54 -19.76
CA LYS A 419 3.77 14.99 -20.27
C LYS A 419 4.89 14.75 -19.26
N LEU A 420 4.64 14.94 -17.96
CA LEU A 420 5.65 14.74 -16.93
C LEU A 420 5.64 13.29 -16.39
N LEU A 421 4.48 12.70 -16.15
CA LEU A 421 4.37 11.37 -15.54
C LEU A 421 4.88 10.27 -16.46
N LEU A 422 4.53 10.31 -17.75
CA LEU A 422 4.92 9.26 -18.68
C LEU A 422 6.45 9.22 -18.87
N ASP A 423 7.11 10.37 -18.89
CA ASP A 423 8.58 10.45 -18.94
C ASP A 423 9.19 9.73 -17.71
N HIS A 424 8.70 10.01 -16.50
CA HIS A 424 9.18 9.34 -15.28
C HIS A 424 8.81 7.85 -15.19
N VAL A 425 7.73 7.40 -15.86
CA VAL A 425 7.39 5.98 -15.97
C VAL A 425 8.36 5.27 -16.91
N THR A 426 8.75 5.90 -18.02
CA THR A 426 9.72 5.32 -18.97
C THR A 426 11.15 5.33 -18.47
N SER A 427 11.50 6.29 -17.60
CA SER A 427 12.85 6.44 -17.03
C SER A 427 12.76 6.72 -15.53
N PRO A 428 12.51 5.69 -14.70
CA PRO A 428 12.41 5.86 -13.25
C PRO A 428 13.74 6.37 -12.67
N TYR A 429 13.65 7.24 -11.67
CA TYR A 429 14.81 7.85 -11.01
C TYR A 429 15.59 6.87 -10.10
N SER A 430 14.97 5.76 -9.70
CA SER A 430 15.57 4.75 -8.82
C SER A 430 15.28 3.34 -9.35
N SER A 431 16.34 2.56 -9.59
CA SER A 431 16.23 1.15 -9.93
C SER A 431 15.82 0.27 -8.74
N SER A 432 16.09 0.73 -7.51
CA SER A 432 15.65 0.05 -6.28
C SER A 432 14.16 0.24 -6.00
N HIS A 433 13.61 1.41 -6.38
CA HIS A 433 12.20 1.75 -6.23
C HIS A 433 11.61 2.28 -7.55
N PRO A 434 11.45 1.42 -8.57
CA PRO A 434 10.97 1.84 -9.89
C PRO A 434 9.44 2.01 -9.99
N TRP A 435 8.69 1.54 -8.99
CA TRP A 435 7.21 1.52 -9.00
C TRP A 435 6.49 2.84 -8.64
N PRO A 436 7.04 3.81 -7.87
CA PRO A 436 6.29 5.00 -7.46
C PRO A 436 5.72 5.84 -8.62
N PRO A 437 6.41 6.04 -9.77
CA PRO A 437 5.81 6.71 -10.93
C PRO A 437 4.54 6.01 -11.45
N LEU A 438 4.53 4.67 -11.52
CA LEU A 438 3.34 3.90 -11.90
C LEU A 438 2.24 4.00 -10.85
N MET A 439 2.60 3.94 -9.57
CA MET A 439 1.65 4.07 -8.46
C MET A 439 0.93 5.42 -8.50
N VAL A 440 1.68 6.51 -8.67
CA VAL A 440 1.14 7.87 -8.81
C VAL A 440 0.35 8.00 -10.10
N LEU A 441 0.81 7.43 -11.23
CA LEU A 441 0.06 7.43 -12.48
C LEU A 441 -1.30 6.77 -12.29
N ALA A 442 -1.38 5.57 -11.69
CA ALA A 442 -2.64 4.90 -11.42
C ALA A 442 -3.60 5.76 -10.58
N ALA A 443 -3.08 6.40 -9.52
CA ALA A 443 -3.89 7.26 -8.65
C ALA A 443 -4.42 8.52 -9.38
N VAL A 444 -3.57 9.20 -10.16
CA VAL A 444 -3.94 10.37 -10.99
C VAL A 444 -4.96 9.97 -12.05
N LEU A 445 -4.76 8.86 -12.75
CA LEU A 445 -5.74 8.34 -13.72
C LEU A 445 -7.08 8.05 -13.05
N GLY A 446 -7.06 7.54 -11.82
CA GLY A 446 -8.26 7.20 -11.06
C GLY A 446 -9.07 8.41 -10.60
N GLY A 447 -8.47 9.61 -10.57
CA GLY A 447 -9.16 10.85 -10.23
C GLY A 447 -9.64 11.65 -11.44
N CYS A 448 -9.27 11.22 -12.64
CA CYS A 448 -9.64 11.88 -13.90
C CYS A 448 -10.98 11.35 -14.40
N SER A 449 -11.75 12.19 -15.11
CA SER A 449 -12.99 11.75 -15.73
C SER A 449 -12.76 11.05 -17.07
N THR A 450 -13.69 10.15 -17.40
CA THR A 450 -13.69 9.37 -18.66
C THR A 450 -13.53 10.25 -19.89
N GLU A 451 -14.30 11.35 -19.97
CA GLU A 451 -14.31 12.27 -21.11
C GLU A 451 -12.96 12.96 -21.35
N LEU A 452 -12.28 13.34 -20.27
CA LEU A 452 -10.97 13.97 -20.36
C LEU A 452 -9.86 12.95 -20.64
N LEU A 453 -10.03 11.71 -20.21
CA LEU A 453 -9.02 10.67 -20.37
C LEU A 453 -9.06 9.99 -21.74
N LYS A 454 -10.24 9.87 -22.35
CA LYS A 454 -10.49 9.21 -23.64
C LYS A 454 -9.51 9.63 -24.76
N PRO A 455 -9.22 10.93 -24.99
CA PRO A 455 -8.28 11.35 -26.04
C PRO A 455 -6.84 10.87 -25.83
N HIS A 456 -6.48 10.50 -24.60
CA HIS A 456 -5.11 10.16 -24.20
C HIS A 456 -4.89 8.66 -23.97
N LEU A 457 -5.93 7.83 -24.08
CA LEU A 457 -5.84 6.38 -23.90
C LEU A 457 -4.72 5.75 -24.72
N GLN A 458 -4.62 6.13 -26.00
CA GLN A 458 -3.60 5.60 -26.90
C GLN A 458 -2.18 5.93 -26.43
N GLN A 459 -1.96 7.15 -25.96
CA GLN A 459 -0.65 7.59 -25.45
C GLN A 459 -0.26 6.79 -24.21
N ILE A 460 -1.19 6.65 -23.25
CA ILE A 460 -0.96 5.94 -22.00
C ILE A 460 -0.67 4.46 -22.28
N ALA A 461 -1.53 3.80 -23.05
CA ALA A 461 -1.39 2.38 -23.36
C ALA A 461 -0.09 2.10 -24.15
N ASN A 462 0.28 2.98 -25.08
CA ASN A 462 1.54 2.88 -25.81
C ASN A 462 2.76 3.03 -24.89
N THR A 463 2.69 3.85 -23.85
CA THR A 463 3.77 3.95 -22.85
C THR A 463 3.85 2.69 -21.99
N LEU A 464 2.70 2.19 -21.49
CA LEU A 464 2.68 1.00 -20.63
C LEU A 464 3.21 -0.26 -21.32
N VAL A 465 3.00 -0.39 -22.64
CA VAL A 465 3.44 -1.56 -23.41
C VAL A 465 4.91 -1.48 -23.86
N GLN A 466 5.61 -0.36 -23.60
CA GLN A 466 7.03 -0.26 -23.94
C GLN A 466 7.83 -1.34 -23.19
N PRO A 467 8.82 -2.01 -23.81
CA PRO A 467 9.61 -3.03 -23.14
C PRO A 467 10.31 -2.54 -21.87
N ALA A 468 10.82 -1.30 -21.87
CA ALA A 468 11.44 -0.66 -20.71
C ALA A 468 10.48 -0.47 -19.52
N VAL A 469 9.16 -0.46 -19.78
CA VAL A 469 8.13 -0.33 -18.75
C VAL A 469 7.59 -1.72 -18.38
N CYS A 470 7.00 -2.45 -19.32
CA CYS A 470 6.30 -3.69 -18.97
C CYS A 470 7.22 -4.89 -18.68
N GLN A 471 8.46 -4.92 -19.20
CA GLN A 471 9.31 -6.14 -19.15
C GLN A 471 10.59 -5.99 -18.34
N GLU A 472 11.04 -4.77 -18.06
CA GLU A 472 12.35 -4.52 -17.43
C GLU A 472 12.39 -4.93 -15.95
N TYR A 473 11.27 -4.78 -15.22
CA TYR A 473 11.20 -4.99 -13.78
C TYR A 473 10.28 -6.16 -13.40
N GLN A 474 10.79 -7.08 -12.56
CA GLN A 474 10.08 -8.28 -12.09
C GLN A 474 9.63 -8.19 -10.62
N GLN A 475 9.85 -7.04 -9.97
CA GLN A 475 9.48 -6.85 -8.57
C GLN A 475 7.96 -6.91 -8.40
N VAL A 476 7.46 -7.64 -7.39
CA VAL A 476 6.02 -7.82 -7.13
C VAL A 476 5.29 -6.47 -7.06
N MET A 477 5.83 -5.52 -6.29
CA MET A 477 5.26 -4.17 -6.15
C MET A 477 5.16 -3.45 -7.50
N TYR A 478 6.17 -3.58 -8.37
CA TYR A 478 6.14 -2.96 -9.70
C TYR A 478 5.03 -3.54 -10.59
N LEU A 479 4.92 -4.87 -10.63
CA LEU A 479 3.89 -5.57 -11.39
C LEU A 479 2.48 -5.28 -10.84
N GLU A 480 2.33 -5.11 -9.51
CA GLU A 480 1.08 -4.65 -8.89
C GLU A 480 0.68 -3.25 -9.37
N GLN A 481 1.62 -2.31 -9.46
CA GLN A 481 1.31 -0.95 -9.92
C GLN A 481 1.07 -0.87 -11.43
N LEU A 482 1.74 -1.72 -12.22
CA LEU A 482 1.48 -1.87 -13.64
C LEU A 482 0.06 -2.41 -13.87
N LEU A 483 -0.35 -3.42 -13.09
CA LEU A 483 -1.72 -3.92 -13.11
C LEU A 483 -2.72 -2.85 -12.65
N ALA A 484 -2.41 -2.10 -11.59
CA ALA A 484 -3.27 -1.02 -11.08
C ALA A 484 -3.54 0.05 -12.15
N CYS A 485 -2.55 0.41 -12.97
CA CYS A 485 -2.75 1.30 -14.12
C CYS A 485 -3.79 0.72 -15.10
N VAL A 486 -3.68 -0.56 -15.45
CA VAL A 486 -4.65 -1.21 -16.35
C VAL A 486 -6.04 -1.28 -15.71
N THR A 487 -6.15 -1.70 -14.45
CA THR A 487 -7.43 -1.78 -13.73
C THR A 487 -8.13 -0.42 -13.66
N VAL A 488 -7.39 0.65 -13.38
CA VAL A 488 -7.95 2.01 -13.35
C VAL A 488 -8.46 2.43 -14.73
N LEU A 489 -7.73 2.14 -15.81
CA LEU A 489 -8.19 2.44 -17.16
C LEU A 489 -9.48 1.67 -17.50
N LEU A 490 -9.56 0.39 -17.15
CA LEU A 490 -10.75 -0.43 -17.37
C LEU A 490 -11.98 0.12 -16.63
N ASN A 491 -11.78 0.61 -15.39
CA ASN A 491 -12.85 1.15 -14.58
C ASN A 491 -13.29 2.55 -15.03
N GLN A 492 -12.34 3.41 -15.43
CA GLN A 492 -12.64 4.79 -15.81
C GLN A 492 -13.09 4.94 -17.26
N CYS A 493 -12.58 4.12 -18.18
CA CYS A 493 -12.85 4.25 -19.61
C CYS A 493 -13.78 3.18 -20.18
N GLU A 494 -14.03 2.10 -19.45
CA GLU A 494 -14.98 1.03 -19.81
C GLU A 494 -14.84 0.63 -21.30
N SER A 495 -15.90 0.84 -22.09
CA SER A 495 -15.95 0.46 -23.51
C SER A 495 -14.93 1.18 -24.40
N GLU A 496 -14.44 2.36 -24.00
CA GLU A 496 -13.43 3.11 -24.73
C GLU A 496 -12.06 2.40 -24.72
N CYS A 497 -11.82 1.51 -23.76
CA CYS A 497 -10.62 0.65 -23.74
C CYS A 497 -10.52 -0.28 -24.96
N GLY A 498 -11.61 -0.44 -25.73
CA GLY A 498 -11.60 -1.22 -26.97
C GLY A 498 -10.61 -0.71 -28.03
N SER A 499 -10.28 0.59 -28.03
CA SER A 499 -9.31 1.17 -28.97
C SER A 499 -7.86 0.77 -28.68
N VAL A 500 -7.56 0.51 -27.41
CA VAL A 500 -6.23 0.13 -26.89
C VAL A 500 -6.19 -1.30 -26.35
N SER A 501 -7.16 -2.12 -26.73
CA SER A 501 -7.35 -3.46 -26.16
C SER A 501 -6.14 -4.38 -26.35
N LEU A 502 -5.40 -4.25 -27.47
CA LEU A 502 -4.19 -5.05 -27.72
C LEU A 502 -3.09 -4.70 -26.71
N GLN A 503 -2.82 -3.41 -26.53
CA GLN A 503 -1.78 -2.90 -25.63
C GLN A 503 -2.06 -3.30 -24.19
N LEU A 504 -3.31 -3.15 -23.73
CA LEU A 504 -3.72 -3.56 -22.38
C LEU A 504 -3.58 -5.08 -22.20
N LEU A 505 -3.96 -5.89 -23.21
CA LEU A 505 -3.78 -7.33 -23.17
C LEU A 505 -2.29 -7.73 -23.11
N GLN A 506 -1.41 -7.05 -23.86
CA GLN A 506 0.04 -7.28 -23.81
C GLN A 506 0.61 -7.00 -22.42
N VAL A 507 0.17 -5.91 -21.77
CA VAL A 507 0.57 -5.58 -20.39
C VAL A 507 0.08 -6.66 -19.42
N LEU A 508 -1.18 -7.09 -19.51
CA LEU A 508 -1.76 -8.14 -18.66
C LEU A 508 -1.07 -9.49 -18.82
N VAL A 509 -0.78 -9.90 -20.06
CA VAL A 509 0.02 -11.09 -20.36
C VAL A 509 1.40 -10.98 -19.72
N THR A 510 2.03 -9.80 -19.80
CA THR A 510 3.34 -9.58 -19.21
C THR A 510 3.32 -9.68 -17.69
N VAL A 511 2.35 -9.04 -17.02
CA VAL A 511 2.16 -9.16 -15.57
C VAL A 511 1.95 -10.62 -15.16
N GLN A 512 1.09 -11.37 -15.85
CA GLN A 512 0.89 -12.81 -15.57
C GLN A 512 2.17 -13.63 -15.78
N SER A 513 2.94 -13.30 -16.82
CA SER A 513 4.15 -14.03 -17.18
C SER A 513 5.31 -13.82 -16.19
N LEU A 514 5.43 -12.62 -15.61
CA LEU A 514 6.53 -12.24 -14.71
C LEU A 514 6.18 -12.38 -13.23
N SER A 515 4.90 -12.64 -12.90
CA SER A 515 4.47 -12.76 -11.52
C SER A 515 4.98 -14.05 -10.87
N THR A 516 5.61 -13.91 -9.70
CA THR A 516 5.99 -15.03 -8.84
C THR A 516 4.87 -15.42 -7.86
N GLU A 517 3.89 -14.53 -7.65
CA GLU A 517 2.82 -14.68 -6.67
C GLU A 517 1.51 -15.12 -7.34
N PRO A 518 0.92 -16.28 -6.98
CA PRO A 518 -0.30 -16.78 -7.60
C PRO A 518 -1.49 -15.79 -7.52
N GLN A 519 -1.56 -15.00 -6.45
CA GLN A 519 -2.63 -14.02 -6.25
C GLN A 519 -2.56 -12.87 -7.27
N LEU A 520 -1.36 -12.41 -7.61
CA LEU A 520 -1.18 -11.34 -8.59
C LEU A 520 -1.50 -11.82 -10.01
N SER A 521 -1.07 -13.05 -10.34
CA SER A 521 -1.45 -13.69 -11.61
C SER A 521 -2.97 -13.84 -11.74
N ALA A 522 -3.66 -14.25 -10.66
CA ALA A 522 -5.13 -14.34 -10.63
C ALA A 522 -5.82 -12.98 -10.84
N LYS A 523 -5.34 -11.90 -10.20
CA LYS A 523 -5.87 -10.53 -10.42
C LYS A 523 -5.66 -10.04 -11.86
N ALA A 524 -4.53 -10.38 -12.48
CA ALA A 524 -4.27 -10.03 -13.88
C ALA A 524 -5.18 -10.83 -14.84
N MET A 525 -5.51 -12.08 -14.51
CA MET A 525 -6.51 -12.86 -15.24
C MET A 525 -7.93 -12.27 -15.07
N GLU A 526 -8.32 -11.85 -13.87
CA GLU A 526 -9.58 -11.15 -13.62
C GLU A 526 -9.66 -9.83 -14.40
N SER A 527 -8.56 -9.09 -14.50
CA SER A 527 -8.48 -7.87 -15.31
C SER A 527 -8.54 -8.17 -16.81
N THR A 528 -8.05 -9.33 -17.25
CA THR A 528 -8.22 -9.80 -18.64
C THR A 528 -9.69 -10.10 -18.93
N HIS A 529 -10.40 -10.73 -17.98
CA HIS A 529 -11.84 -10.93 -18.09
C HIS A 529 -12.60 -9.60 -18.09
N SER A 530 -12.20 -8.65 -17.24
CA SER A 530 -12.77 -7.31 -17.22
C SER A 530 -12.56 -6.58 -18.55
N LEU A 531 -11.37 -6.68 -19.16
CA LEU A 531 -11.08 -6.15 -20.49
C LEU A 531 -11.96 -6.78 -21.59
N SER A 532 -12.27 -8.07 -21.49
CA SER A 532 -13.22 -8.71 -22.41
C SER A 532 -14.65 -8.18 -22.20
N LYS A 533 -15.08 -8.09 -20.94
CA LYS A 533 -16.43 -7.66 -20.55
C LYS A 533 -16.74 -6.23 -20.96
N VAL A 534 -15.82 -5.27 -20.74
CA VAL A 534 -16.04 -3.86 -21.13
C VAL A 534 -16.20 -3.67 -22.63
N GLN A 535 -15.71 -4.62 -23.44
CA GLN A 535 -15.87 -4.64 -24.89
C GLN A 535 -17.08 -5.47 -25.37
N GLY A 536 -17.83 -6.10 -24.45
CA GLY A 536 -18.90 -7.04 -24.78
C GLY A 536 -18.38 -8.33 -25.43
N LEU A 537 -17.15 -8.75 -25.12
CA LEU A 537 -16.51 -9.95 -25.65
C LEU A 537 -16.36 -11.01 -24.55
N ASP A 538 -16.32 -12.27 -24.96
CA ASP A 538 -15.79 -13.35 -24.10
C ASP A 538 -14.26 -13.34 -24.09
N SER A 539 -13.65 -13.93 -23.06
CA SER A 539 -12.18 -13.99 -22.94
C SER A 539 -11.51 -14.66 -24.15
N THR A 540 -12.12 -15.69 -24.72
CA THR A 540 -11.62 -16.37 -25.93
C THR A 540 -11.71 -15.46 -27.16
N GLU A 541 -12.79 -14.70 -27.30
CA GLU A 541 -12.96 -13.76 -28.41
C GLU A 541 -11.96 -12.60 -28.34
N LEU A 542 -11.62 -12.14 -27.14
CA LEU A 542 -10.56 -11.18 -26.93
C LEU A 542 -9.21 -11.67 -27.49
N TYR A 543 -8.84 -12.92 -27.19
CA TYR A 543 -7.64 -13.53 -27.76
C TYR A 543 -7.77 -13.71 -29.27
N ARG A 544 -8.92 -14.17 -29.79
CA ARG A 544 -9.15 -14.35 -31.24
C ARG A 544 -8.93 -13.06 -32.02
N ARG A 545 -9.46 -11.95 -31.52
CA ARG A 545 -9.33 -10.62 -32.14
C ARG A 545 -7.88 -10.15 -32.28
N HIS A 546 -7.02 -10.51 -31.34
CA HIS A 546 -5.65 -9.98 -31.22
C HIS A 546 -4.55 -11.02 -31.43
N MET A 547 -4.89 -12.30 -31.67
CA MET A 547 -3.92 -13.41 -31.69
C MET A 547 -2.82 -13.20 -32.72
N ARG A 548 -3.17 -12.74 -33.94
CA ARG A 548 -2.18 -12.47 -34.99
C ARG A 548 -1.14 -11.47 -34.51
N GLN A 549 -1.59 -10.34 -33.96
CA GLN A 549 -0.70 -9.29 -33.46
C GLN A 549 0.13 -9.75 -32.25
N LEU A 550 -0.42 -10.62 -31.39
CA LEU A 550 0.31 -11.19 -30.26
C LEU A 550 1.42 -12.14 -30.72
N LEU A 551 1.16 -12.99 -31.72
CA LEU A 551 2.17 -13.88 -32.30
C LEU A 551 3.24 -13.09 -33.05
N ASP A 552 2.85 -12.10 -33.86
CA ASP A 552 3.79 -11.20 -34.55
C ASP A 552 4.70 -10.45 -33.57
N TRP A 553 4.14 -9.99 -32.44
CA TRP A 553 4.89 -9.34 -31.36
C TRP A 553 5.97 -10.24 -30.76
N LEU A 554 5.67 -11.53 -30.54
CA LEU A 554 6.65 -12.50 -30.06
C LEU A 554 7.69 -12.85 -31.14
N SER A 555 7.25 -13.06 -32.37
CA SER A 555 8.11 -13.39 -33.52
C SER A 555 9.17 -12.33 -33.79
N ALA A 556 8.93 -11.06 -33.44
CA ALA A 556 9.88 -9.97 -33.64
C ALA A 556 11.24 -10.17 -32.95
N SER A 557 11.28 -10.93 -31.84
CA SER A 557 12.52 -11.15 -31.06
C SER A 557 12.89 -12.62 -30.87
N VAL A 558 12.14 -13.56 -31.46
CA VAL A 558 12.28 -15.01 -31.21
C VAL A 558 13.70 -15.56 -31.37
N ASN A 559 14.47 -14.97 -32.30
CA ASN A 559 15.80 -15.46 -32.61
C ASN A 559 16.83 -15.22 -31.49
N THR A 560 16.58 -14.27 -30.59
CA THR A 560 17.46 -13.88 -29.48
C THR A 560 17.01 -14.43 -28.13
N TRP A 561 16.00 -15.30 -28.09
CA TRP A 561 15.46 -15.80 -26.83
C TRP A 561 16.42 -16.78 -26.13
N THR A 562 16.40 -16.71 -24.80
CA THR A 562 17.11 -17.61 -23.88
C THR A 562 16.16 -18.09 -22.77
N SER A 563 16.63 -18.93 -21.86
CA SER A 563 15.85 -19.30 -20.66
C SER A 563 15.55 -18.12 -19.72
N TYR A 564 16.16 -16.95 -19.91
CA TYR A 564 15.86 -15.75 -19.12
C TYR A 564 14.94 -14.76 -19.82
N SER A 565 14.62 -14.99 -21.10
CA SER A 565 13.79 -14.07 -21.89
C SER A 565 12.33 -14.11 -21.42
N PRO A 566 11.70 -12.96 -21.09
CA PRO A 566 10.30 -12.93 -20.65
C PRO A 566 9.32 -13.41 -21.72
N GLN A 567 9.68 -13.26 -23.00
CA GLN A 567 8.82 -13.61 -24.13
C GLN A 567 8.47 -15.11 -24.18
N ARG A 568 9.32 -15.99 -23.65
CA ARG A 568 8.99 -17.42 -23.54
C ARG A 568 7.82 -17.67 -22.58
N LEU A 569 7.74 -16.90 -21.49
CA LEU A 569 6.67 -17.01 -20.50
C LEU A 569 5.40 -16.35 -21.05
N GLN A 570 5.54 -15.24 -21.79
CA GLN A 570 4.43 -14.61 -22.51
C GLN A 570 3.81 -15.56 -23.55
N LEU A 571 4.62 -16.29 -24.33
CA LEU A 571 4.15 -17.35 -25.24
C LEU A 571 3.32 -18.39 -24.47
N GLN A 572 3.84 -18.86 -23.33
CA GLN A 572 3.13 -19.83 -22.50
C GLN A 572 1.78 -19.30 -22.02
N ILE A 573 1.71 -18.07 -21.52
CA ILE A 573 0.45 -17.45 -21.10
C ILE A 573 -0.52 -17.32 -22.28
N ILE A 574 -0.08 -16.79 -23.42
CA ILE A 574 -0.94 -16.59 -24.60
C ILE A 574 -1.53 -17.92 -25.08
N VAL A 575 -0.69 -18.94 -25.22
CA VAL A 575 -1.14 -20.24 -25.75
C VAL A 575 -2.03 -20.98 -24.75
N MET A 576 -1.71 -20.94 -23.46
CA MET A 576 -2.52 -21.62 -22.43
C MET A 576 -3.85 -20.93 -22.16
N GLN A 577 -3.92 -19.58 -22.21
CA GLN A 577 -5.12 -18.81 -21.88
C GLN A 577 -6.07 -18.61 -23.05
N SER A 578 -5.59 -18.71 -24.29
CA SER A 578 -6.43 -18.56 -25.48
C SER A 578 -7.33 -19.78 -25.76
N GLY A 579 -7.09 -20.92 -25.09
CA GLY A 579 -7.90 -22.13 -25.23
C GLY A 579 -7.94 -22.64 -26.68
N PRO A 580 -9.12 -22.94 -27.26
CA PRO A 580 -9.23 -23.47 -28.62
C PRO A 580 -8.81 -22.47 -29.71
N VAL A 581 -8.71 -21.18 -29.39
CA VAL A 581 -8.42 -20.12 -30.38
C VAL A 581 -7.05 -20.31 -31.01
N ILE A 582 -6.06 -20.81 -30.25
CA ILE A 582 -4.70 -21.00 -30.80
C ILE A 582 -4.69 -21.93 -32.02
N GLY A 583 -5.60 -22.92 -32.07
CA GLY A 583 -5.75 -23.81 -33.21
C GLY A 583 -6.22 -23.14 -34.51
N GLU A 584 -6.79 -21.93 -34.43
CA GLU A 584 -7.13 -21.12 -35.61
C GLU A 584 -5.88 -20.46 -36.23
N PHE A 585 -4.78 -20.34 -35.47
CA PHE A 585 -3.57 -19.59 -35.83
C PHE A 585 -2.31 -20.47 -35.93
N VAL A 586 -2.47 -21.78 -36.12
CA VAL A 586 -1.37 -22.75 -36.23
C VAL A 586 -0.32 -22.34 -37.27
N SER A 587 -0.74 -21.82 -38.42
CA SER A 587 0.16 -21.39 -39.50
C SER A 587 1.14 -20.28 -39.10
N GLN A 588 0.79 -19.43 -38.13
CA GLN A 588 1.68 -18.42 -37.56
C GLN A 588 2.47 -18.93 -36.36
N LEU A 589 1.86 -19.81 -35.55
CA LEU A 589 2.52 -20.42 -34.40
C LEU A 589 3.66 -21.35 -34.83
N MET A 590 3.49 -22.12 -35.89
CA MET A 590 4.45 -23.13 -36.34
C MET A 590 5.85 -22.57 -36.65
N PRO A 591 6.00 -21.48 -37.43
CA PRO A 591 7.30 -20.83 -37.63
C PRO A 591 7.97 -20.36 -36.32
N LEU A 592 7.18 -19.86 -35.38
CA LEU A 592 7.67 -19.44 -34.06
C LEU A 592 8.20 -20.64 -33.27
N LEU A 593 7.42 -21.72 -33.18
CA LEU A 593 7.82 -22.96 -32.52
C LEU A 593 9.07 -23.56 -33.17
N HIS A 594 9.13 -23.57 -34.51
CA HIS A 594 10.28 -24.05 -35.26
C HIS A 594 11.54 -23.28 -34.86
N SER A 595 11.50 -21.95 -34.80
CA SER A 595 12.65 -21.14 -34.38
C SER A 595 13.06 -21.40 -32.93
N CYS A 596 12.11 -21.52 -32.00
CA CYS A 596 12.40 -21.77 -30.59
C CYS A 596 12.99 -23.16 -30.31
N LEU A 597 12.58 -24.17 -31.10
CA LEU A 597 12.88 -25.57 -30.83
C LEU A 597 14.04 -26.13 -31.65
N GLN A 598 14.80 -25.30 -32.38
CA GLN A 598 15.97 -25.80 -33.09
C GLN A 598 17.07 -26.32 -32.13
N PRO A 599 17.83 -27.38 -32.50
CA PRO A 599 18.79 -28.00 -31.60
C PRO A 599 19.96 -27.13 -31.10
N ASP A 600 20.23 -26.01 -31.78
CA ASP A 600 21.24 -25.00 -31.45
C ASP A 600 20.75 -23.95 -30.44
N LYS A 601 19.44 -23.92 -30.15
CA LYS A 601 18.84 -23.01 -29.16
C LYS A 601 19.04 -23.50 -27.72
N ASP A 602 18.82 -22.57 -26.80
CA ASP A 602 18.90 -22.79 -25.35
C ASP A 602 18.12 -24.05 -24.91
N THR A 603 18.76 -24.89 -24.10
CA THR A 603 18.22 -26.20 -23.71
C THR A 603 17.04 -26.10 -22.76
N GLU A 604 17.09 -25.18 -21.79
CA GLU A 604 16.05 -25.05 -20.77
C GLU A 604 14.77 -24.43 -21.36
N MET A 605 14.94 -23.44 -22.24
CA MET A 605 13.84 -22.88 -23.03
C MET A 605 13.12 -23.98 -23.85
N ARG A 606 13.89 -24.82 -24.56
CA ARG A 606 13.32 -25.93 -25.34
C ARG A 606 12.53 -26.91 -24.49
N MET A 607 13.07 -27.32 -23.35
CA MET A 607 12.39 -28.22 -22.41
C MET A 607 11.04 -27.66 -21.97
N MET A 608 11.01 -26.37 -21.61
CA MET A 608 9.78 -25.72 -21.15
C MET A 608 8.74 -25.63 -22.27
N ILE A 609 9.14 -25.25 -23.49
CA ILE A 609 8.23 -25.17 -24.63
C ILE A 609 7.70 -26.56 -24.99
N PHE A 610 8.54 -27.60 -24.99
CA PHE A 610 8.06 -28.98 -25.19
C PHE A 610 7.06 -29.42 -24.12
N THR A 611 7.31 -29.06 -22.85
CA THR A 611 6.39 -29.38 -21.75
C THR A 611 5.05 -28.65 -21.91
N MET A 612 5.06 -27.39 -22.34
CA MET A 612 3.85 -26.64 -22.68
C MET A 612 3.11 -27.30 -23.85
N LEU A 613 3.80 -27.64 -24.93
CA LEU A 613 3.21 -28.30 -26.10
C LEU A 613 2.60 -29.65 -25.74
N ALA A 614 3.26 -30.45 -24.92
CA ALA A 614 2.72 -31.72 -24.45
C ALA A 614 1.36 -31.55 -23.75
N LYS A 615 1.20 -30.51 -22.92
CA LYS A 615 -0.08 -30.23 -22.25
C LYS A 615 -1.21 -29.90 -23.24
N LEU A 616 -0.90 -29.13 -24.28
CA LEU A 616 -1.87 -28.77 -25.30
C LEU A 616 -2.22 -29.99 -26.16
N LEU A 617 -1.21 -30.74 -26.59
CA LEU A 617 -1.39 -31.89 -27.46
C LEU A 617 -2.19 -33.03 -26.81
N LEU A 618 -2.12 -33.19 -25.48
CA LEU A 618 -2.95 -34.17 -24.77
C LEU A 618 -4.46 -33.92 -24.92
N ASP A 619 -4.88 -32.66 -25.09
CA ASP A 619 -6.28 -32.27 -25.35
C ASP A 619 -6.35 -31.45 -26.64
N ALA A 620 -5.70 -31.95 -27.69
CA ALA A 620 -5.50 -31.18 -28.91
C ALA A 620 -6.81 -30.79 -29.61
N ASN A 621 -7.82 -31.65 -29.57
CA ASN A 621 -9.15 -31.36 -30.15
C ASN A 621 -9.84 -30.13 -29.53
N ASN A 622 -9.48 -29.73 -28.31
CA ASN A 622 -10.01 -28.55 -27.64
C ASN A 622 -8.98 -27.41 -27.55
N THR A 623 -7.77 -27.58 -28.12
CA THR A 623 -6.67 -26.62 -28.06
C THR A 623 -6.03 -26.40 -29.44
N LEU A 624 -4.89 -27.05 -29.74
CA LEU A 624 -4.09 -26.84 -30.95
C LEU A 624 -4.77 -27.33 -32.24
N ASP A 625 -5.54 -28.41 -32.18
CA ASP A 625 -6.25 -28.99 -33.34
C ASP A 625 -7.76 -28.73 -33.30
N SER A 626 -8.20 -27.68 -32.60
CA SER A 626 -9.63 -27.33 -32.45
C SER A 626 -10.38 -27.12 -33.77
N LYS A 627 -9.67 -26.80 -34.85
CA LYS A 627 -10.19 -26.64 -36.21
C LYS A 627 -9.71 -27.72 -37.18
N GLY A 628 -8.92 -28.68 -36.72
CA GLY A 628 -8.29 -29.65 -37.59
C GLY A 628 -7.10 -29.12 -38.39
N HIS A 629 -6.64 -27.88 -38.18
CA HIS A 629 -5.51 -27.32 -38.95
C HIS A 629 -4.15 -27.85 -38.49
N PHE A 630 -4.01 -28.25 -37.21
CA PHE A 630 -2.73 -28.76 -36.72
C PHE A 630 -2.43 -30.12 -37.33
N ARG A 631 -3.44 -30.96 -37.58
CA ARG A 631 -3.25 -32.24 -38.28
C ARG A 631 -2.65 -32.07 -39.68
N GLU A 632 -2.89 -30.94 -40.36
CA GLU A 632 -2.34 -30.70 -41.69
C GLU A 632 -0.82 -30.39 -41.63
N GLU A 633 -0.37 -29.84 -40.51
CA GLU A 633 1.03 -29.48 -40.25
C GLU A 633 1.75 -30.50 -39.35
N SER A 634 1.07 -31.57 -38.89
CA SER A 634 1.61 -32.52 -37.92
C SER A 634 2.82 -33.28 -38.46
N GLU A 635 2.86 -33.59 -39.75
CA GLU A 635 4.04 -34.23 -40.37
C GLU A 635 5.27 -33.32 -40.31
N LYS A 636 5.12 -32.05 -40.70
CA LYS A 636 6.20 -31.06 -40.61
C LYS A 636 6.60 -30.80 -39.16
N PHE A 637 5.66 -30.76 -38.23
CA PHE A 637 5.95 -30.66 -36.81
C PHE A 637 6.81 -31.83 -36.32
N VAL A 638 6.48 -33.07 -36.72
CA VAL A 638 7.30 -34.23 -36.36
C VAL A 638 8.68 -34.14 -37.00
N CYS A 639 8.75 -33.89 -38.31
CA CYS A 639 9.99 -33.87 -39.07
C CYS A 639 10.95 -32.73 -38.67
N ASP A 640 10.45 -31.51 -38.56
CA ASP A 640 11.26 -30.31 -38.44
C ASP A 640 11.48 -29.88 -36.97
N ILE A 641 10.61 -30.33 -36.05
CA ILE A 641 10.65 -29.93 -34.63
C ILE A 641 10.95 -31.11 -33.71
N LEU A 642 10.19 -32.22 -33.77
CA LEU A 642 10.39 -33.34 -32.83
C LEU A 642 11.63 -34.17 -33.16
N LEU A 643 11.78 -34.67 -34.40
CA LEU A 643 12.88 -35.57 -34.77
C LEU A 643 14.27 -34.98 -34.46
N PRO A 644 14.58 -33.70 -34.76
CA PRO A 644 15.90 -33.13 -34.46
C PRO A 644 16.21 -33.11 -32.96
N ASN A 645 15.18 -33.02 -32.11
CA ASN A 645 15.32 -33.00 -30.65
C ASN A 645 15.29 -34.38 -30.00
N LEU A 646 15.00 -35.44 -30.77
CA LEU A 646 15.08 -36.84 -30.31
C LEU A 646 16.44 -37.49 -30.61
N VAL A 647 17.31 -36.82 -31.37
CA VAL A 647 18.65 -37.32 -31.70
C VAL A 647 19.50 -37.44 -30.44
N TRP A 648 20.02 -38.64 -30.18
CA TRP A 648 20.89 -38.90 -29.04
C TRP A 648 22.12 -38.00 -29.04
N ARG A 649 22.39 -37.40 -27.87
CA ARG A 649 23.60 -36.64 -27.58
C ARG A 649 24.02 -36.93 -26.15
N ALA A 650 25.32 -36.97 -25.89
CA ALA A 650 25.86 -37.23 -24.57
C ALA A 650 25.56 -36.09 -23.58
N GLY A 651 25.33 -36.44 -22.31
CA GLY A 651 25.15 -35.50 -21.21
C GLY A 651 23.72 -35.44 -20.67
N ARG A 652 23.61 -35.16 -19.36
CA ARG A 652 22.32 -35.16 -18.64
C ARG A 652 21.33 -34.12 -19.17
N THR A 653 21.81 -32.93 -19.53
CA THR A 653 20.95 -31.87 -20.09
C THR A 653 20.38 -32.29 -21.45
N ALA A 654 21.20 -32.87 -22.32
CA ALA A 654 20.73 -33.36 -23.62
C ALA A 654 19.72 -34.52 -23.47
N GLY A 655 19.92 -35.41 -22.48
CA GLY A 655 18.91 -36.41 -22.10
C GLY A 655 17.59 -35.78 -21.66
N ALA A 656 17.62 -34.76 -20.80
CA ALA A 656 16.41 -34.09 -20.33
C ALA A 656 15.61 -33.37 -21.43
N VAL A 657 16.29 -32.75 -22.42
CA VAL A 657 15.62 -32.21 -23.61
C VAL A 657 14.92 -33.33 -24.39
N ARG A 658 15.58 -34.47 -24.58
CA ARG A 658 14.99 -35.64 -25.25
C ARG A 658 13.79 -36.19 -24.48
N THR A 659 13.86 -36.30 -23.15
CA THR A 659 12.70 -36.68 -22.33
C THR A 659 11.51 -35.74 -22.55
N SER A 660 11.77 -34.44 -22.66
CA SER A 660 10.73 -33.43 -22.90
C SER A 660 10.13 -33.56 -24.30
N ALA A 661 10.96 -33.79 -25.32
CA ALA A 661 10.52 -34.06 -26.68
C ALA A 661 9.73 -35.38 -26.79
N LEU A 662 10.13 -36.44 -26.08
CA LEU A 662 9.39 -37.70 -25.97
C LEU A 662 8.03 -37.53 -25.30
N SER A 663 7.95 -36.69 -24.26
CA SER A 663 6.68 -36.33 -23.63
C SER A 663 5.73 -35.67 -24.64
N CYS A 664 6.26 -34.74 -25.44
CA CYS A 664 5.52 -34.09 -26.53
C CYS A 664 5.08 -35.08 -27.61
N LEU A 665 5.96 -36.00 -28.03
CA LEU A 665 5.62 -37.08 -28.97
C LEU A 665 4.51 -37.98 -28.42
N LEU A 666 4.61 -38.41 -27.17
CA LEU A 666 3.60 -39.25 -26.54
C LEU A 666 2.25 -38.53 -26.46
N ALA A 667 2.25 -37.25 -26.11
CA ALA A 667 1.06 -36.41 -26.12
C ALA A 667 0.44 -36.32 -27.52
N LEU A 668 1.25 -36.13 -28.56
CA LEU A 668 0.78 -36.12 -29.96
C LEU A 668 0.10 -37.45 -30.35
N LEU A 669 0.71 -38.58 -29.98
CA LEU A 669 0.19 -39.91 -30.30
C LEU A 669 -1.13 -40.21 -29.59
N HIS A 670 -1.28 -39.79 -28.32
CA HIS A 670 -2.53 -39.96 -27.59
C HIS A 670 -3.60 -38.91 -27.90
N GLY A 671 -3.19 -37.70 -28.30
CA GLY A 671 -4.07 -36.55 -28.52
C GLY A 671 -4.93 -36.60 -29.78
N GLY A 672 -4.68 -37.54 -30.68
CA GLY A 672 -5.48 -37.76 -31.88
C GLY A 672 -5.27 -36.74 -33.01
N SER A 673 -4.28 -35.86 -32.90
CA SER A 673 -3.96 -34.86 -33.95
C SER A 673 -2.99 -35.35 -35.02
N ILE A 674 -2.56 -36.61 -34.93
CA ILE A 674 -1.84 -37.30 -36.00
C ILE A 674 -2.69 -38.46 -36.48
N THR A 675 -2.93 -38.54 -37.79
CA THR A 675 -3.70 -39.65 -38.36
C THR A 675 -2.83 -40.89 -38.53
N ALA A 676 -3.46 -42.07 -38.55
CA ALA A 676 -2.76 -43.34 -38.77
C ALA A 676 -1.97 -43.35 -40.09
N GLY A 677 -2.50 -42.75 -41.16
CA GLY A 677 -1.79 -42.64 -42.45
C GLY A 677 -0.51 -41.81 -42.37
N GLN A 678 -0.57 -40.65 -41.72
CA GLN A 678 0.60 -39.78 -41.53
C GLN A 678 1.65 -40.45 -40.64
N LEU A 679 1.20 -41.10 -39.56
CA LEU A 679 2.11 -41.83 -38.67
C LEU A 679 2.79 -43.00 -39.39
N LEU A 680 2.08 -43.71 -40.28
CA LEU A 680 2.65 -44.78 -41.10
C LEU A 680 3.76 -44.25 -42.03
N CYS A 681 3.56 -43.08 -42.65
CA CYS A 681 4.59 -42.43 -43.48
C CYS A 681 5.82 -41.98 -42.68
N LEU A 682 5.66 -41.68 -41.39
CA LEU A 682 6.74 -41.22 -40.51
C LEU A 682 7.44 -42.34 -39.74
N GLU A 683 6.90 -43.56 -39.75
CA GLU A 683 7.37 -44.66 -38.91
C GLU A 683 8.86 -44.94 -39.11
N GLU A 684 9.33 -45.02 -40.36
CA GLU A 684 10.72 -45.35 -40.68
C GLU A 684 11.71 -44.32 -40.09
N GLN A 685 11.30 -43.06 -39.98
CA GLN A 685 12.12 -41.99 -39.40
C GLN A 685 12.01 -41.92 -37.88
N LEU A 686 10.83 -42.23 -37.33
CA LEU A 686 10.51 -42.10 -35.92
C LEU A 686 11.04 -43.28 -35.10
N SER A 687 10.85 -44.51 -35.58
CA SER A 687 11.23 -45.74 -34.87
C SER A 687 12.69 -45.77 -34.43
N PRO A 688 13.70 -45.44 -35.28
CA PRO A 688 15.10 -45.40 -34.85
C PRO A 688 15.38 -44.41 -33.71
N ARG A 689 14.65 -43.29 -33.67
CA ARG A 689 14.80 -42.27 -32.62
C ARG A 689 14.19 -42.74 -31.30
N VAL A 690 13.02 -43.39 -31.37
CA VAL A 690 12.37 -43.96 -30.19
C VAL A 690 13.15 -45.15 -29.64
N PHE A 691 13.73 -46.01 -30.50
CA PHE A 691 14.61 -47.10 -30.07
C PHE A 691 15.83 -46.58 -29.32
N SER A 692 16.48 -45.53 -29.84
CA SER A 692 17.61 -44.90 -29.14
C SER A 692 17.21 -44.34 -27.76
N ALA A 693 15.97 -43.91 -27.58
CA ALA A 693 15.45 -43.44 -26.30
C ALA A 693 15.14 -44.57 -25.31
N LEU A 694 14.88 -45.79 -25.78
CA LEU A 694 14.73 -46.96 -24.91
C LEU A 694 16.02 -47.23 -24.14
N GLU A 695 17.19 -46.92 -24.69
CA GLU A 695 18.50 -47.16 -24.08
C GLU A 695 19.03 -46.00 -23.21
N GLU A 696 18.21 -45.00 -22.89
CA GLU A 696 18.64 -43.90 -22.03
C GLU A 696 18.81 -44.26 -20.55
N ASP A 697 19.73 -43.57 -19.87
CA ASP A 697 19.94 -43.69 -18.41
C ASP A 697 18.67 -43.30 -17.61
N SER A 698 17.90 -42.34 -18.11
CA SER A 698 16.69 -41.82 -17.47
C SER A 698 15.54 -42.82 -17.56
N GLN A 699 15.06 -43.32 -16.42
CA GLN A 699 13.86 -44.17 -16.34
C GLN A 699 12.67 -43.55 -17.07
N THR A 700 12.44 -42.24 -16.90
CA THR A 700 11.32 -41.52 -17.53
C THR A 700 11.43 -41.51 -19.05
N SER A 701 12.64 -41.32 -19.61
CA SER A 701 12.88 -41.40 -21.06
C SER A 701 12.52 -42.79 -21.59
N ARG A 702 13.00 -43.85 -20.92
CA ARG A 702 12.71 -45.23 -21.32
C ARG A 702 11.21 -45.54 -21.25
N LEU A 703 10.55 -45.09 -20.19
CA LEU A 703 9.11 -45.24 -20.02
C LEU A 703 8.31 -44.54 -21.13
N PHE A 704 8.64 -43.28 -21.43
CA PHE A 704 7.96 -42.53 -22.50
C PHE A 704 8.24 -43.11 -23.88
N ALA A 705 9.43 -43.64 -24.12
CA ALA A 705 9.75 -44.37 -25.36
C ALA A 705 8.92 -45.66 -25.50
N CYS A 706 8.82 -46.49 -24.44
CA CYS A 706 7.97 -47.69 -24.44
C CYS A 706 6.50 -47.34 -24.67
N ARG A 707 5.99 -46.28 -24.03
CA ARG A 707 4.61 -45.81 -24.22
C ARG A 707 4.38 -45.28 -25.63
N SER A 708 5.36 -44.58 -26.21
CA SER A 708 5.28 -44.08 -27.59
C SER A 708 5.20 -45.24 -28.58
N LEU A 709 6.03 -46.28 -28.42
CA LEU A 709 5.94 -47.49 -29.24
C LEU A 709 4.61 -48.23 -29.06
N SER A 710 4.12 -48.32 -27.82
CA SER A 710 2.79 -48.89 -27.55
C SER A 710 1.70 -48.14 -28.29
N ALA A 711 1.71 -46.80 -28.22
CA ALA A 711 0.74 -45.96 -28.92
C ALA A 711 0.86 -46.08 -30.45
N MET A 712 2.09 -46.10 -30.99
CA MET A 712 2.33 -46.34 -32.42
C MET A 712 1.77 -47.70 -32.87
N LEU A 713 2.07 -48.78 -32.14
CA LEU A 713 1.53 -50.12 -32.43
C LEU A 713 0.00 -50.15 -32.33
N GLY A 714 -0.58 -49.47 -31.34
CA GLY A 714 -2.03 -49.37 -31.21
C GLY A 714 -2.71 -48.61 -32.37
N LEU A 715 -2.04 -47.61 -32.95
CA LEU A 715 -2.58 -46.77 -34.03
C LEU A 715 -2.36 -47.34 -35.43
N ILE A 716 -1.16 -47.87 -35.70
CA ILE A 716 -0.74 -48.28 -37.05
C ILE A 716 -0.23 -49.73 -37.12
N GLY A 717 -0.18 -50.47 -36.01
CA GLY A 717 0.46 -51.78 -35.94
C GLY A 717 -0.01 -52.78 -37.00
N THR A 718 -1.32 -52.89 -37.21
CA THR A 718 -1.91 -53.79 -38.22
C THR A 718 -1.66 -53.35 -39.67
N SER A 719 -1.22 -52.10 -39.87
CA SER A 719 -0.87 -51.53 -41.17
C SER A 719 0.64 -51.55 -41.43
N LEU A 720 1.46 -51.97 -40.46
CA LEU A 720 2.91 -52.05 -40.61
C LEU A 720 3.32 -53.29 -41.39
N HIS A 721 4.40 -53.15 -42.17
CA HIS A 721 5.03 -54.28 -42.82
C HIS A 721 5.75 -55.17 -41.81
N HIS A 722 5.82 -56.48 -42.08
CA HIS A 722 6.37 -57.46 -41.14
C HIS A 722 7.84 -57.21 -40.81
N GLU A 723 8.62 -56.67 -41.74
CA GLU A 723 10.00 -56.28 -41.48
C GLU A 723 10.11 -55.15 -40.44
N ALA A 724 9.19 -54.17 -40.46
CA ALA A 724 9.15 -53.09 -39.48
C ALA A 724 8.72 -53.63 -38.10
N LEU A 725 7.67 -54.47 -38.07
CA LEU A 725 7.26 -55.17 -36.85
C LEU A 725 8.41 -56.01 -36.27
N ASN A 726 9.14 -56.76 -37.09
CA ASN A 726 10.26 -57.59 -36.66
C ASN A 726 11.49 -56.79 -36.18
N LYS A 727 11.56 -55.48 -36.46
CA LYS A 727 12.56 -54.56 -35.88
C LYS A 727 12.12 -54.00 -34.52
N ILE A 728 10.82 -53.89 -34.25
CA ILE A 728 10.27 -53.28 -33.03
C ILE A 728 10.34 -54.22 -31.82
N TYR A 729 9.85 -55.45 -31.95
CA TYR A 729 9.74 -56.35 -30.79
C TYR A 729 11.08 -56.69 -30.09
N PRO A 730 12.23 -56.85 -30.79
CA PRO A 730 13.48 -57.16 -30.11
C PRO A 730 13.92 -56.02 -29.18
N GLU A 731 13.69 -54.77 -29.60
CA GLU A 731 14.00 -53.59 -28.78
C GLU A 731 13.11 -53.49 -27.54
N LEU A 732 11.84 -53.90 -27.65
CA LEU A 732 10.93 -54.02 -26.50
C LEU A 732 11.36 -55.14 -25.55
N LEU A 733 11.80 -56.29 -26.07
CA LEU A 733 12.27 -57.40 -25.26
C LEU A 733 13.50 -57.05 -24.42
N LYS A 734 14.43 -56.25 -24.97
CA LYS A 734 15.56 -55.73 -24.20
C LYS A 734 15.15 -54.88 -22.99
N ARG A 735 13.90 -54.41 -22.90
CA ARG A 735 13.36 -53.65 -21.75
C ARG A 735 12.69 -54.53 -20.71
N LEU A 736 12.60 -55.83 -20.92
CA LEU A 736 12.15 -56.76 -19.87
C LEU A 736 13.23 -57.00 -18.80
N ASP A 737 14.49 -56.69 -19.10
CA ASP A 737 15.60 -56.67 -18.14
C ASP A 737 15.76 -55.31 -17.42
N ASP A 738 14.82 -54.37 -17.60
CA ASP A 738 14.91 -53.04 -16.97
C ASP A 738 14.81 -53.13 -15.44
N SER A 739 15.53 -52.26 -14.74
CA SER A 739 15.46 -52.17 -13.27
C SER A 739 14.10 -51.64 -12.77
N SER A 740 13.35 -50.94 -13.62
CA SER A 740 12.03 -50.40 -13.29
C SER A 740 10.90 -51.36 -13.68
N GLU A 741 10.12 -51.81 -12.70
CA GLU A 741 8.89 -52.59 -12.94
C GLU A 741 7.93 -51.88 -13.90
N GLU A 742 7.79 -50.56 -13.81
CA GLU A 742 6.88 -49.79 -14.67
C GLU A 742 7.31 -49.84 -16.14
N VAL A 743 8.62 -49.73 -16.42
CA VAL A 743 9.16 -49.84 -17.78
C VAL A 743 8.94 -51.25 -18.32
N ARG A 744 9.20 -52.27 -17.51
CA ARG A 744 8.95 -53.68 -17.88
C ARG A 744 7.48 -53.93 -18.21
N GLY A 745 6.57 -53.43 -17.38
CA GLY A 745 5.12 -53.58 -17.59
C GLY A 745 4.63 -52.93 -18.89
N ILE A 746 5.07 -51.71 -19.19
CA ILE A 746 4.70 -51.05 -20.46
C ILE A 746 5.37 -51.75 -21.66
N ALA A 747 6.61 -52.22 -21.54
CA ALA A 747 7.27 -52.98 -22.60
C ALA A 747 6.50 -54.28 -22.91
N LEU A 748 6.02 -54.99 -21.88
CA LEU A 748 5.14 -56.15 -22.04
C LEU A 748 3.82 -55.78 -22.72
N GLN A 749 3.18 -54.69 -22.31
CA GLN A 749 1.98 -54.19 -22.99
C GLN A 749 2.24 -53.92 -24.47
N ALA A 750 3.36 -53.28 -24.81
CA ALA A 750 3.78 -53.02 -26.19
C ALA A 750 3.99 -54.32 -26.98
N VAL A 751 4.62 -55.33 -26.38
CA VAL A 751 4.78 -56.68 -27.00
C VAL A 751 3.41 -57.34 -27.22
N GLY A 752 2.47 -57.18 -26.30
CA GLY A 752 1.09 -57.65 -26.47
C GLY A 752 0.37 -56.96 -27.64
N LEU A 753 0.57 -55.65 -27.82
CA LEU A 753 0.05 -54.89 -28.96
C LEU A 753 0.73 -55.30 -30.26
N TRP A 754 2.03 -55.56 -30.23
CA TRP A 754 2.78 -56.11 -31.36
C TRP A 754 2.22 -57.46 -31.81
N LEU A 755 1.95 -58.39 -30.88
CA LEU A 755 1.30 -59.67 -31.19
C LEU A 755 -0.09 -59.48 -31.81
N SER A 756 -0.84 -58.51 -31.29
CA SER A 756 -2.18 -58.17 -31.80
C SER A 756 -2.14 -57.48 -33.18
N SER A 757 -0.95 -57.01 -33.60
CA SER A 757 -0.73 -56.36 -34.89
C SER A 757 -0.41 -57.33 -36.02
N LEU A 758 -0.16 -58.61 -35.71
CA LEU A 758 0.13 -59.64 -36.70
C LEU A 758 -1.15 -59.97 -37.47
N THR A 759 -1.22 -59.54 -38.72
CA THR A 759 -2.35 -59.81 -39.63
C THR A 759 -2.17 -61.15 -40.35
N THR A 760 -3.15 -61.56 -41.16
CA THR A 760 -3.08 -62.78 -41.99
C THR A 760 -1.89 -62.83 -42.93
N ASP A 761 -1.33 -61.67 -43.27
CA ASP A 761 -0.17 -61.58 -44.14
C ASP A 761 1.11 -62.02 -43.42
N TYR A 762 1.14 -62.06 -42.08
CA TYR A 762 2.30 -62.47 -41.29
C TYR A 762 2.41 -63.98 -41.30
N ASN A 763 3.25 -64.53 -42.18
CA ASN A 763 3.44 -65.98 -42.28
C ASN A 763 4.22 -66.51 -41.06
N PRO A 764 3.58 -67.29 -40.15
CA PRO A 764 4.22 -67.75 -38.92
C PRO A 764 5.38 -68.72 -39.16
N GLU A 765 5.36 -69.47 -40.27
CA GLU A 765 6.40 -70.44 -40.63
C GLU A 765 7.65 -69.73 -41.17
N LEU A 766 7.48 -68.70 -42.00
CA LEU A 766 8.61 -67.90 -42.51
C LEU A 766 9.24 -67.04 -41.40
N CYS A 767 8.43 -66.55 -40.45
CA CYS A 767 8.88 -65.76 -39.32
C CYS A 767 9.12 -66.59 -38.05
N ALA A 768 9.15 -67.93 -38.15
CA ALA A 768 9.34 -68.82 -37.01
C ALA A 768 10.58 -68.49 -36.16
N PRO A 769 11.75 -68.07 -36.71
CA PRO A 769 12.90 -67.66 -35.90
C PRO A 769 12.60 -66.44 -35.00
N HIS A 770 11.80 -65.48 -35.49
CA HIS A 770 11.41 -64.30 -34.72
C HIS A 770 10.45 -64.67 -33.58
N LEU A 771 9.44 -65.49 -33.88
CA LEU A 771 8.49 -65.99 -32.88
C LEU A 771 9.17 -66.90 -31.84
N GLN A 772 10.12 -67.72 -32.26
CA GLN A 772 10.90 -68.57 -31.36
C GLN A 772 11.70 -67.72 -30.38
N LEU A 773 12.41 -66.69 -30.88
CA LEU A 773 13.15 -65.76 -30.02
C LEU A 773 12.21 -65.06 -29.04
N LEU A 774 11.07 -64.55 -29.52
CA LEU A 774 10.06 -63.91 -28.69
C LEU A 774 9.58 -64.82 -27.56
N PHE A 775 9.17 -66.04 -27.88
CA PHE A 775 8.66 -66.99 -26.89
C PHE A 775 9.74 -67.41 -25.89
N GLN A 776 10.97 -67.65 -26.34
CA GLN A 776 12.07 -67.99 -25.44
C GLN A 776 12.36 -66.88 -24.43
N GLN A 777 12.40 -65.61 -24.88
CA GLN A 777 12.63 -64.47 -24.00
C GLN A 777 11.45 -64.26 -23.04
N LEU A 778 10.20 -64.30 -23.53
CA LEU A 778 9.03 -64.18 -22.67
C LEU A 778 8.96 -65.32 -21.64
N LEU A 779 9.24 -66.56 -22.02
CA LEU A 779 9.28 -67.69 -21.10
C LEU A 779 10.34 -67.52 -20.01
N LEU A 780 11.51 -66.94 -20.32
CA LEU A 780 12.51 -66.58 -19.32
C LEU A 780 11.93 -65.60 -18.28
N HIS A 781 11.17 -64.60 -18.71
CA HIS A 781 10.50 -63.64 -17.82
C HIS A 781 9.19 -64.17 -17.20
N LEU A 782 8.68 -65.33 -17.62
CA LEU A 782 7.61 -66.04 -16.91
C LEU A 782 8.08 -66.53 -15.53
N ASP A 783 9.40 -66.66 -15.36
CA ASP A 783 10.08 -66.92 -14.10
C ASP A 783 10.73 -65.64 -13.49
N ASP A 784 10.24 -64.43 -13.79
CA ASP A 784 10.72 -63.18 -13.18
C ASP A 784 10.53 -63.18 -11.64
N PRO A 785 11.39 -62.52 -10.84
CA PRO A 785 11.16 -62.38 -9.39
C PRO A 785 9.87 -61.64 -9.02
N ASN A 786 9.32 -60.79 -9.90
CA ASN A 786 8.12 -60.01 -9.62
C ASN A 786 6.85 -60.72 -10.15
N SER A 787 5.91 -61.04 -9.26
CA SER A 787 4.68 -61.74 -9.63
C SER A 787 3.80 -60.98 -10.64
N SER A 788 3.77 -59.65 -10.58
CA SER A 788 3.01 -58.81 -11.52
C SER A 788 3.53 -58.96 -12.95
N VAL A 789 4.86 -58.98 -13.12
CA VAL A 789 5.51 -59.20 -14.42
C VAL A 789 5.23 -60.61 -14.92
N GLN A 790 5.34 -61.62 -14.06
CA GLN A 790 5.06 -63.02 -14.42
C GLN A 790 3.61 -63.20 -14.90
N ASP A 791 2.65 -62.56 -14.26
CA ASP A 791 1.24 -62.66 -14.63
C ASP A 791 0.96 -61.95 -15.96
N GLN A 792 1.56 -60.78 -16.21
CA GLN A 792 1.47 -60.10 -17.51
C GLN A 792 2.11 -60.91 -18.65
N VAL A 793 3.29 -61.50 -18.42
CA VAL A 793 3.96 -62.38 -19.38
C VAL A 793 3.09 -63.60 -19.72
N LEU A 794 2.46 -64.22 -18.71
CA LEU A 794 1.57 -65.36 -18.92
C LEU A 794 0.43 -65.00 -19.87
N GLU A 795 -0.22 -63.85 -19.66
CA GLU A 795 -1.31 -63.39 -20.53
C GLU A 795 -0.84 -63.07 -21.96
N ILE A 796 0.36 -62.53 -22.12
CA ILE A 796 0.97 -62.28 -23.44
C ILE A 796 1.31 -63.59 -24.15
N LEU A 797 1.86 -64.57 -23.44
CA LEU A 797 2.14 -65.90 -23.99
C LEU A 797 0.86 -66.64 -24.38
N LYS A 798 -0.22 -66.50 -23.59
CA LYS A 798 -1.54 -67.00 -23.98
C LYS A 798 -2.02 -66.36 -25.28
N LYS A 799 -1.88 -65.04 -25.45
CA LYS A 799 -2.18 -64.39 -26.74
C LYS A 799 -1.29 -64.93 -27.87
N GLY A 800 0.01 -65.05 -27.63
CA GLY A 800 0.98 -65.58 -28.60
C GLY A 800 0.70 -67.03 -29.02
N SER A 801 0.04 -67.82 -28.18
CA SER A 801 -0.36 -69.19 -28.53
C SER A 801 -1.34 -69.28 -29.70
N SER A 802 -2.10 -68.20 -29.98
CA SER A 802 -2.96 -68.14 -31.17
C SER A 802 -2.18 -67.94 -32.48
N VAL A 803 -0.95 -67.43 -32.41
CA VAL A 803 -0.13 -67.11 -33.60
C VAL A 803 0.65 -68.34 -34.07
N HIS A 804 1.26 -69.09 -33.15
CA HIS A 804 1.98 -70.32 -33.47
C HIS A 804 1.98 -71.32 -32.29
N PRO A 805 0.87 -72.05 -32.08
CA PRO A 805 0.65 -72.87 -30.88
C PRO A 805 1.66 -74.01 -30.73
N ALA A 806 2.03 -74.67 -31.84
CA ALA A 806 2.97 -75.79 -31.83
C ALA A 806 4.38 -75.36 -31.39
N LEU A 807 4.86 -74.23 -31.89
CA LEU A 807 6.16 -73.67 -31.54
C LEU A 807 6.19 -73.28 -30.06
N LEU A 808 5.18 -72.53 -29.59
CA LEU A 808 5.13 -72.10 -28.19
C LEU A 808 5.03 -73.29 -27.22
N ARG A 809 4.25 -74.33 -27.56
CA ARG A 809 4.17 -75.55 -26.73
C ARG A 809 5.55 -76.19 -26.56
N ARG A 810 6.28 -76.37 -27.67
CA ARG A 810 7.63 -76.94 -27.66
C ARG A 810 8.60 -76.13 -26.80
N GLU A 811 8.61 -74.80 -26.95
CA GLU A 811 9.50 -73.93 -26.17
C GLU A 811 9.10 -73.92 -24.68
N ALA A 812 7.81 -73.93 -24.34
CA ALA A 812 7.32 -73.97 -22.96
C ALA A 812 7.65 -75.29 -22.25
N GLU A 813 7.51 -76.44 -22.93
CA GLU A 813 7.93 -77.74 -22.43
C GLU A 813 9.45 -77.80 -22.16
N ALA A 814 10.25 -77.19 -23.03
CA ALA A 814 11.71 -77.19 -22.94
C ALA A 814 12.29 -76.41 -21.73
N VAL A 815 11.50 -75.51 -21.13
CA VAL A 815 11.91 -74.67 -19.98
C VAL A 815 11.14 -74.97 -18.70
N ARG A 816 10.03 -75.72 -18.77
CA ARG A 816 9.14 -76.05 -17.64
C ARG A 816 9.90 -76.49 -16.38
N ASP A 817 10.78 -77.46 -16.52
CA ASP A 817 11.52 -78.05 -15.39
C ASP A 817 12.77 -77.24 -14.99
N LYS A 818 13.07 -76.16 -15.73
CA LYS A 818 14.19 -75.25 -15.46
C LYS A 818 13.78 -74.01 -14.66
N HIS A 819 12.48 -73.69 -14.61
CA HIS A 819 11.95 -72.57 -13.84
C HIS A 819 11.93 -72.88 -12.34
N ARG A 820 12.00 -71.84 -11.49
CA ARG A 820 11.89 -71.97 -10.03
C ARG A 820 10.55 -72.59 -9.59
N SER A 821 9.49 -72.36 -10.38
CA SER A 821 8.19 -73.00 -10.19
C SER A 821 7.53 -73.34 -11.53
N PRO A 822 7.03 -74.58 -11.72
CA PRO A 822 6.41 -75.00 -12.99
C PRO A 822 4.97 -74.47 -13.15
N VAL A 823 4.35 -73.91 -12.11
CA VAL A 823 2.91 -73.60 -12.05
C VAL A 823 2.43 -72.75 -13.23
N ARG A 824 3.15 -71.69 -13.59
CA ARG A 824 2.75 -70.80 -14.70
C ARG A 824 2.99 -71.43 -16.07
N CYS A 825 4.02 -72.26 -16.22
CA CYS A 825 4.22 -73.06 -17.44
C CYS A 825 3.10 -74.08 -17.61
N ASP A 826 2.68 -74.75 -16.52
CA ASP A 826 1.56 -75.69 -16.53
C ASP A 826 0.25 -74.99 -16.93
N LEU A 827 -0.02 -73.81 -16.38
CA LEU A 827 -1.18 -72.99 -16.77
C LEU A 827 -1.14 -72.59 -18.25
N LEU A 828 0.03 -72.24 -18.78
CA LEU A 828 0.21 -71.92 -20.19
C LEU A 828 -0.01 -73.15 -21.09
N LEU A 829 0.57 -74.30 -20.75
CA LEU A 829 0.40 -75.55 -21.50
C LEU A 829 -1.04 -76.06 -21.48
N GLN A 830 -1.75 -75.90 -20.35
CA GLN A 830 -3.17 -76.18 -20.24
C GLN A 830 -3.99 -75.28 -21.19
N HIS A 831 -3.67 -73.98 -21.24
CA HIS A 831 -4.31 -73.05 -22.18
C HIS A 831 -4.06 -73.45 -23.64
N ILE A 832 -2.81 -73.73 -24.03
CA ILE A 832 -2.47 -74.14 -25.40
C ILE A 832 -3.18 -75.45 -25.79
N SER A 833 -3.39 -76.36 -24.84
CA SER A 833 -4.09 -77.63 -25.06
C SER A 833 -5.61 -77.46 -25.21
N SER A 834 -6.15 -76.33 -24.73
CA SER A 834 -7.58 -76.00 -24.82
C SER A 834 -7.97 -75.24 -26.10
N LEU A 835 -6.98 -74.82 -26.91
CA LEU A 835 -7.24 -74.15 -28.19
C LEU A 835 -7.78 -75.14 -29.23
N PRO A 836 -8.73 -74.74 -30.09
CA PRO A 836 -9.20 -75.58 -31.17
C PRO A 836 -8.04 -75.86 -32.15
N THR A 837 -7.71 -77.12 -32.36
CA THR A 837 -6.81 -77.55 -33.44
C THR A 837 -7.45 -77.21 -34.78
N GLU A 838 -6.90 -76.22 -35.50
CA GLU A 838 -7.21 -76.02 -36.92
C GLU A 838 -6.76 -77.27 -37.70
N THR A 839 -7.75 -78.06 -38.10
CA THR A 839 -7.59 -79.09 -39.13
C THR A 839 -7.37 -78.41 -40.47
N SER A 840 -6.19 -78.58 -41.06
CA SER A 840 -5.88 -78.26 -42.45
C SER A 840 -6.87 -78.92 -43.43
N PRO A 841 -7.36 -78.24 -44.48
CA PRO A 841 -7.97 -78.94 -45.62
C PRO A 841 -6.87 -79.60 -46.46
N GLU A 842 -7.13 -80.82 -46.91
CA GLU A 842 -6.25 -81.69 -47.72
C GLU A 842 -5.79 -81.08 -49.05
#